data_AF-A0AAD5LEQ9-F1
#
_entry.id   AF-A0AAD5LEQ9-F1
#
_cell.length_a   1.000
_cell.length_b   1.000
_cell.length_c   1.000
_cell.angle_alpha   90.00
_cell.angle_beta   90.00
_cell.angle_gamma   90.00
#
_symmetry.space_group_name_H-M   'P 1'
#
loop_
_entity.id
_entity.type
_entity.pdbx_description
1 polymer ?
#
loop_
_entity_poly.entity_id
_entity_poly.type
_entity_poly.pdbx_seq_one_letter_code
_entity_poly.pdbx_strand_id
1 'polypeptide(L)'
;MSSMAATTRQRLALTLALLRRHRRSAVVELDAFWFGLMWSSVLFFHSAHVLAYSYECLEYIATVQDRDWVNYTRAMFGLSDPLRSDVRLFVVVTSALIGLGHFAAAATMVSASVRSKELVYWRRPQHRVRPSAETSNDSQRGRTQSSSALARLTSLSLAQHSRVTRALLALNRVYTTVTSTSSPHFEMVFSLREAVEIASQIVQLFHLTRFVSAPWVTHSAAIVLTLNCWMPPLVRLLWRNDEQRHRLLALYLDIWLSSFFTILVPFILYRIYLTHIRQYRLETAWVDPVWIVETSNMLQILVVNTWVSALASRFAGFTVLFGLELAKSIVKSRARRSEAPGRRSAAVAPASEPQPVPLATIHETQRRRRSSASTAVATSIRRAEESWHTVTATASRALQAVALLSRHPRKLVHRSLPSRRQGINTLFLALGIAVLVVHLDAYLASRDGRIDTAYACLLRRSPWFRRGDPCAVVAVNCQHRGFAGHRDEIEDALRGADASILQALLLHDCTALELPSRLQRLEMLVYVELVDVTLLEWPLASALEPTRHPHLAHVVFVRVDNLTTVPLGLVPASLQALQLYESPLDALPTGDRWRPPQQLLLVESCGLTALLPPSKTALLATPRILSLAGNALSTLPTALFNASPPPEWHALVLSGNPLTSWPDDIVFGATRLVLSDTQLTALPRGWTPRTPRLPVLWVSTTAVSPSGVWAANSPLCSTSSASAAALTCDDASRETLRFPVARFRLQREQWGIAGKGR
;
A
#
# COMPACT_ATOMS: atom_id res chain seq x y z
N MET A 1 6.04 34.31 -71.78
CA MET A 1 6.53 33.76 -70.49
C MET A 1 5.62 34.04 -69.28
N SER A 2 4.48 34.75 -69.39
CA SER A 2 3.59 35.01 -68.24
C SER A 2 2.49 33.95 -68.00
N SER A 3 2.13 33.11 -68.99
CA SER A 3 1.04 32.12 -68.82
C SER A 3 1.46 30.79 -68.18
N MET A 4 2.76 30.42 -68.22
CA MET A 4 3.28 29.21 -67.53
C MET A 4 3.51 29.41 -66.01
N ALA A 5 3.70 30.65 -65.55
CA ALA A 5 3.85 30.93 -64.13
C ALA A 5 2.51 30.83 -63.36
N ALA A 6 1.39 31.14 -64.02
CA ALA A 6 0.05 31.11 -63.43
C ALA A 6 -0.43 29.68 -63.15
N THR A 7 -0.19 28.74 -64.06
CA THR A 7 -0.57 27.31 -63.92
C THR A 7 0.26 26.58 -62.87
N THR A 8 1.53 26.96 -62.69
CA THR A 8 2.41 26.39 -61.66
C THR A 8 2.04 26.87 -60.26
N ARG A 9 1.67 28.16 -60.10
CA ARG A 9 1.15 28.68 -58.83
C ARG A 9 -0.22 28.12 -58.47
N GLN A 10 -1.12 27.93 -59.44
CA GLN A 10 -2.41 27.29 -59.20
C GLN A 10 -2.25 25.82 -58.82
N ARG A 11 -1.39 25.05 -59.50
CA ARG A 11 -1.08 23.67 -59.12
C ARG A 11 -0.43 23.60 -57.75
N LEU A 12 0.52 24.47 -57.42
CA LEU A 12 1.13 24.52 -56.08
C LEU A 12 0.11 24.89 -55.00
N ALA A 13 -0.80 25.84 -55.27
CA ALA A 13 -1.86 26.24 -54.37
C ALA A 13 -2.90 25.12 -54.17
N LEU A 14 -3.24 24.38 -55.23
CA LEU A 14 -4.16 23.25 -55.18
C LEU A 14 -3.52 22.05 -54.47
N THR A 15 -2.23 21.78 -54.68
CA THR A 15 -1.46 20.77 -53.95
C THR A 15 -1.26 21.18 -52.49
N LEU A 16 -1.01 22.45 -52.18
CA LEU A 16 -0.96 22.97 -50.81
C LEU A 16 -2.35 22.97 -50.14
N ALA A 17 -3.42 23.21 -50.89
CA ALA A 17 -4.80 23.12 -50.41
C ALA A 17 -5.21 21.66 -50.17
N LEU A 18 -4.79 20.73 -51.02
CA LEU A 18 -4.99 19.29 -50.85
C LEU A 18 -4.12 18.74 -49.71
N LEU A 19 -2.86 19.19 -49.56
CA LEU A 19 -2.00 18.87 -48.43
C LEU A 19 -2.52 19.49 -47.12
N ARG A 20 -3.13 20.69 -47.16
CA ARG A 20 -3.85 21.29 -46.02
C ARG A 20 -5.16 20.54 -45.71
N ARG A 21 -5.86 20.03 -46.73
CA ARG A 21 -7.10 19.22 -46.61
C ARG A 21 -6.80 17.80 -46.10
N HIS A 22 -5.61 17.26 -46.38
CA HIS A 22 -5.08 16.02 -45.78
C HIS A 22 -4.41 16.22 -44.42
N ARG A 23 -4.10 17.47 -44.05
CA ARG A 23 -3.75 17.83 -42.68
C ARG A 23 -5.04 17.91 -41.85
N ARG A 24 -5.73 16.76 -41.69
CA ARG A 24 -6.90 16.63 -40.80
C ARG A 24 -6.52 17.27 -39.46
N SER A 25 -7.28 18.28 -39.03
CA SER A 25 -7.08 18.98 -37.77
C SER A 25 -6.90 17.96 -36.66
N ALA A 26 -5.77 17.96 -35.95
CA ALA A 26 -5.38 16.93 -34.98
C ALA A 26 -6.20 16.94 -33.67
N VAL A 27 -7.48 17.33 -33.76
CA VAL A 27 -8.35 17.71 -32.65
C VAL A 27 -9.81 17.32 -32.97
N VAL A 28 -10.46 16.65 -32.02
CA VAL A 28 -11.88 16.30 -32.03
C VAL A 28 -12.72 17.46 -31.53
N GLU A 29 -13.70 17.88 -32.32
CA GLU A 29 -14.72 18.85 -31.89
C GLU A 29 -15.92 18.11 -31.28
N LEU A 30 -16.26 18.47 -30.04
CA LEU A 30 -17.43 17.98 -29.32
C LEU A 30 -18.47 19.09 -29.21
N ASP A 31 -19.76 18.73 -29.20
CA ASP A 31 -20.80 19.69 -28.81
C ASP A 31 -20.69 20.06 -27.32
N ALA A 32 -21.48 21.04 -26.90
CA ALA A 32 -21.42 21.57 -25.55
C ALA A 32 -21.74 20.52 -24.46
N PHE A 33 -22.65 19.59 -24.75
CA PHE A 33 -23.04 18.56 -23.79
C PHE A 33 -21.90 17.55 -23.57
N TRP A 34 -21.40 16.94 -24.65
CA TRP A 34 -20.31 15.96 -24.57
C TRP A 34 -19.00 16.59 -24.10
N PHE A 35 -18.74 17.84 -24.48
CA PHE A 35 -17.60 18.59 -23.96
C PHE A 35 -17.74 18.82 -22.45
N GLY A 36 -18.93 19.20 -21.97
CA GLY A 36 -19.20 19.40 -20.54
C GLY A 36 -19.04 18.12 -19.71
N LEU A 37 -19.51 16.98 -20.24
CA LEU A 37 -19.34 15.68 -19.61
C LEU A 37 -17.86 15.28 -19.50
N MET A 38 -17.12 15.40 -20.60
CA MET A 38 -15.68 15.12 -20.62
C MET A 38 -14.91 16.04 -19.67
N TRP A 39 -15.22 17.34 -19.68
CA TRP A 39 -14.57 18.32 -18.80
C TRP A 39 -14.79 17.96 -17.32
N SER A 40 -16.02 17.58 -16.96
CA SER A 40 -16.38 17.17 -15.60
C SER A 40 -15.70 15.87 -15.19
N SER A 41 -15.64 14.88 -16.08
CA SER A 41 -14.95 13.61 -15.83
C SER A 41 -13.44 13.80 -15.63
N VAL A 42 -12.78 14.59 -16.49
CA VAL A 42 -11.36 14.90 -16.37
C VAL A 42 -11.06 15.63 -15.06
N LEU A 43 -11.91 16.60 -14.68
CA LEU A 43 -11.78 17.28 -13.40
C LEU A 43 -11.95 16.30 -12.22
N PHE A 44 -12.96 15.43 -12.28
CA PHE A 44 -13.20 14.39 -11.26
C PHE A 44 -11.96 13.52 -11.06
N PHE A 45 -11.37 12.99 -12.14
CA PHE A 45 -10.18 12.14 -12.02
C PHE A 45 -8.96 12.89 -11.49
N HIS A 46 -8.73 14.14 -11.89
CA HIS A 46 -7.65 14.92 -11.26
C HIS A 46 -7.90 15.11 -9.77
N SER A 47 -9.10 15.52 -9.37
CA SER A 47 -9.46 15.71 -7.96
C SER A 47 -9.34 14.42 -7.15
N ALA A 48 -9.81 13.29 -7.70
CA ALA A 48 -9.74 11.98 -7.04
C ALA A 48 -8.28 11.53 -6.83
N HIS A 49 -7.40 11.71 -7.81
CA HIS A 49 -5.97 11.41 -7.66
C HIS A 49 -5.29 12.38 -6.69
N VAL A 50 -5.64 13.67 -6.68
CA VAL A 50 -5.13 14.62 -5.66
C VAL A 50 -5.46 14.12 -4.26
N LEU A 51 -6.71 13.71 -4.03
CA LEU A 51 -7.14 13.17 -2.74
C LEU A 51 -6.40 11.88 -2.40
N ALA A 52 -6.32 10.93 -3.32
CA ALA A 52 -5.66 9.64 -3.11
C ALA A 52 -4.16 9.79 -2.76
N TYR A 53 -3.40 10.60 -3.52
CA TYR A 53 -1.98 10.77 -3.26
C TYR A 53 -1.68 11.69 -2.07
N SER A 54 -2.54 12.68 -1.80
CA SER A 54 -2.43 13.47 -0.56
C SER A 54 -2.68 12.58 0.66
N TYR A 55 -3.67 11.69 0.57
CA TYR A 55 -3.95 10.70 1.60
C TYR A 55 -2.77 9.76 1.85
N GLU A 56 -2.16 9.19 0.79
CA GLU A 56 -0.96 8.36 0.90
C GLU A 56 0.21 9.11 1.57
N CYS A 57 0.39 10.40 1.26
CA CYS A 57 1.42 11.23 1.90
C CYS A 57 1.11 11.50 3.39
N LEU A 58 -0.15 11.74 3.74
CA LEU A 58 -0.57 11.94 5.13
C LEU A 58 -0.39 10.66 5.95
N GLU A 59 -0.77 9.51 5.41
CA GLU A 59 -0.54 8.20 6.02
C GLU A 59 0.95 7.94 6.24
N TYR A 60 1.81 8.32 5.28
CA TYR A 60 3.24 8.23 5.49
C TYR A 60 3.72 9.10 6.66
N ILE A 61 3.25 10.35 6.76
CA ILE A 61 3.62 11.23 7.88
C ILE A 61 3.12 10.63 9.20
N ALA A 62 1.89 10.11 9.24
CA ALA A 62 1.32 9.45 10.39
C ALA A 62 2.13 8.22 10.81
N THR A 63 2.54 7.35 9.88
CA THR A 63 3.39 6.18 10.18
C THR A 63 4.79 6.54 10.66
N VAL A 64 5.31 7.73 10.30
CA VAL A 64 6.58 8.25 10.84
C VAL A 64 6.40 8.87 12.22
N GLN A 65 5.25 9.47 12.50
CA GLN A 65 4.92 10.03 13.82
C GLN A 65 4.58 8.92 14.83
N ASP A 66 3.93 7.85 14.39
CA ASP A 66 3.50 6.71 15.20
C ASP A 66 4.40 5.48 14.98
N ARG A 67 5.73 5.71 15.04
CA ARG A 67 6.74 4.65 14.83
C ARG A 67 6.55 3.48 15.78
N ASP A 68 6.16 3.76 17.02
CA ASP A 68 6.03 2.72 18.04
C ASP A 68 4.88 1.76 17.71
N TRP A 69 3.73 2.27 17.27
CA TRP A 69 2.61 1.42 16.82
C TRP A 69 2.95 0.61 15.58
N VAL A 70 3.58 1.24 14.58
CA VAL A 70 3.96 0.55 13.36
C VAL A 70 4.97 -0.55 13.66
N ASN A 71 5.98 -0.29 14.49
CA ASN A 71 6.97 -1.28 14.87
C ASN A 71 6.35 -2.43 15.67
N TYR A 72 5.48 -2.10 16.64
CA TYR A 72 4.76 -3.10 17.43
C TYR A 72 3.89 -4.01 16.57
N THR A 73 3.08 -3.42 15.68
CA THR A 73 2.16 -4.16 14.79
C THR A 73 2.93 -4.99 13.75
N ARG A 74 4.04 -4.46 13.23
CA ARG A 74 4.90 -5.22 12.32
C ARG A 74 5.56 -6.41 13.01
N ALA A 75 6.09 -6.20 14.21
CA ALA A 75 6.66 -7.26 15.02
C ALA A 75 5.60 -8.33 15.29
N MET A 76 4.39 -7.95 15.72
CA MET A 76 3.24 -8.86 15.84
C MET A 76 2.99 -9.69 14.58
N PHE A 77 3.21 -9.15 13.39
CA PHE A 77 2.99 -9.88 12.14
C PHE A 77 4.20 -10.67 11.62
N GLY A 78 5.28 -10.79 12.38
CA GLY A 78 6.50 -11.45 11.90
C GLY A 78 7.25 -10.64 10.83
N LEU A 79 6.96 -9.34 10.73
CA LEU A 79 7.60 -8.42 9.79
C LEU A 79 8.76 -7.70 10.49
N SER A 80 9.78 -8.49 10.84
CA SER A 80 10.99 -8.05 11.56
C SER A 80 11.93 -7.20 10.68
N ASP A 81 11.84 -7.33 9.36
CA ASP A 81 12.65 -6.54 8.44
C ASP A 81 12.39 -5.03 8.61
N PRO A 82 13.45 -4.21 8.66
CA PRO A 82 13.28 -2.77 8.71
C PRO A 82 12.58 -2.28 7.45
N LEU A 83 11.68 -1.31 7.62
CA LEU A 83 11.09 -0.61 6.49
C LEU A 83 12.20 0.06 5.68
N ARG A 84 12.22 -0.23 4.38
CA ARG A 84 13.20 0.28 3.44
C ARG A 84 13.03 1.78 3.27
N SER A 85 13.88 2.55 3.94
CA SER A 85 13.80 4.02 3.95
C SER A 85 13.98 4.61 2.55
N ASP A 86 14.80 3.97 1.70
CA ASP A 86 15.00 4.32 0.29
C ASP A 86 13.71 4.17 -0.53
N VAL A 87 13.04 3.02 -0.44
CA VAL A 87 11.79 2.74 -1.16
C VAL A 87 10.68 3.66 -0.68
N ARG A 88 10.54 3.84 0.63
CA ARG A 88 9.51 4.70 1.21
C ARG A 88 9.69 6.17 0.83
N LEU A 89 10.92 6.68 0.89
CA LEU A 89 11.20 8.04 0.45
C LEU A 89 10.84 8.22 -1.03
N PHE A 90 11.21 7.25 -1.88
CA PHE A 90 10.82 7.25 -3.28
C PHE A 90 9.30 7.29 -3.46
N VAL A 91 8.55 6.42 -2.77
CA VAL A 91 7.08 6.35 -2.80
C VAL A 91 6.46 7.70 -2.44
N VAL A 92 6.87 8.31 -1.33
CA VAL A 92 6.30 9.58 -0.85
C VAL A 92 6.62 10.74 -1.77
N VAL A 93 7.88 10.87 -2.18
CA VAL A 93 8.31 11.95 -3.07
C VAL A 93 7.55 11.86 -4.40
N THR A 94 7.44 10.66 -4.97
CA THR A 94 6.72 10.48 -6.23
C THR A 94 5.22 10.66 -6.08
N SER A 95 4.59 10.20 -4.99
CA SER A 95 3.17 10.49 -4.71
C SER A 95 2.90 11.98 -4.56
N ALA A 96 3.78 12.73 -3.89
CA ALA A 96 3.68 14.18 -3.79
C ALA A 96 3.81 14.86 -5.17
N LEU A 97 4.74 14.41 -6.01
CA LEU A 97 4.91 14.92 -7.37
C LEU A 97 3.70 14.62 -8.27
N ILE A 98 3.16 13.40 -8.22
CA ILE A 98 1.98 13.00 -8.99
C ILE A 98 0.77 13.81 -8.51
N GLY A 99 0.52 13.87 -7.19
CA GLY A 99 -0.54 14.66 -6.57
C GLY A 99 -0.48 16.14 -6.95
N LEU A 100 0.70 16.77 -6.86
CA LEU A 100 0.90 18.15 -7.29
C LEU A 100 0.64 18.34 -8.79
N GLY A 101 1.05 17.37 -9.61
CA GLY A 101 0.76 17.34 -11.05
C GLY A 101 -0.74 17.38 -11.33
N HIS A 102 -1.53 16.50 -10.67
CA HIS A 102 -2.99 16.52 -10.79
C HIS A 102 -3.62 17.80 -10.24
N PHE A 103 -3.13 18.33 -9.13
CA PHE A 103 -3.63 19.58 -8.54
C PHE A 103 -3.43 20.76 -9.50
N ALA A 104 -2.22 20.92 -10.04
CA ALA A 104 -1.93 21.98 -11.00
C ALA A 104 -2.79 21.84 -12.27
N ALA A 105 -2.99 20.62 -12.74
CA ALA A 105 -3.86 20.32 -13.87
C ALA A 105 -5.34 20.69 -13.61
N ALA A 106 -5.89 20.35 -12.44
CA ALA A 106 -7.25 20.73 -12.05
C ALA A 106 -7.38 22.25 -11.86
N ALA A 107 -6.45 22.87 -11.13
CA ALA A 107 -6.46 24.32 -10.87
C ALA A 107 -6.35 25.14 -12.15
N THR A 108 -5.54 24.70 -13.12
CA THR A 108 -5.43 25.36 -14.42
C THR A 108 -6.71 25.23 -15.24
N MET A 109 -7.39 24.08 -15.23
CA MET A 109 -8.69 23.90 -15.86
C MET A 109 -9.75 24.82 -15.25
N VAL A 110 -9.91 24.78 -13.91
CA VAL A 110 -10.92 25.58 -13.20
C VAL A 110 -10.65 27.07 -13.39
N SER A 111 -9.41 27.52 -13.19
CA SER A 111 -9.05 28.93 -13.38
C SER A 111 -9.21 29.41 -14.81
N ALA A 112 -8.95 28.56 -15.81
CA ALA A 112 -9.20 28.90 -17.20
C ALA A 112 -10.70 29.07 -17.44
N SER A 113 -11.52 28.10 -17.02
CA SER A 113 -12.98 28.14 -17.20
C SER A 113 -13.64 29.33 -16.52
N VAL A 114 -13.26 29.61 -15.27
CA VAL A 114 -13.79 30.76 -14.50
C VAL A 114 -13.44 32.08 -15.19
N ARG A 115 -12.20 32.23 -15.68
CA ARG A 115 -11.75 33.46 -16.34
C ARG A 115 -12.36 33.65 -17.72
N SER A 116 -12.62 32.58 -18.47
CA SER A 116 -13.30 32.66 -19.76
C SER A 116 -14.82 32.71 -19.65
N LYS A 117 -15.39 32.47 -18.46
CA LYS A 117 -16.84 32.27 -18.24
C LYS A 117 -17.44 31.17 -19.13
N GLU A 118 -16.60 30.24 -19.57
CA GLU A 118 -16.94 29.12 -20.45
C GLU A 118 -16.05 27.93 -20.11
N LEU A 119 -16.56 26.70 -20.25
CA LEU A 119 -15.76 25.50 -19.99
C LEU A 119 -14.61 25.39 -20.99
N VAL A 120 -13.38 25.46 -20.50
CA VAL A 120 -12.15 25.29 -21.29
C VAL A 120 -11.08 24.56 -20.48
N TYR A 121 -10.18 23.84 -21.15
CA TYR A 121 -9.05 23.18 -20.49
C TYR A 121 -7.85 24.11 -20.28
N TRP A 122 -7.61 25.05 -21.21
CA TRP A 122 -6.56 26.05 -21.10
C TRP A 122 -6.95 27.35 -21.81
N ARG A 123 -6.39 28.46 -21.35
CA ARG A 123 -6.58 29.78 -21.98
C ARG A 123 -5.86 29.81 -23.33
N ARG A 124 -6.57 30.15 -24.41
CA ARG A 124 -5.92 30.56 -25.67
C ARG A 124 -5.24 31.92 -25.44
N PRO A 125 -3.98 32.12 -25.86
CA PRO A 125 -3.43 33.46 -25.89
C PRO A 125 -4.35 34.33 -26.76
N GLN A 126 -4.90 35.40 -26.19
CA GLN A 126 -5.60 36.41 -26.97
C GLN A 126 -4.57 37.04 -27.89
N HIS A 127 -4.55 36.65 -29.16
CA HIS A 127 -3.96 37.49 -30.19
C HIS A 127 -4.79 38.77 -30.21
N ARG A 128 -4.29 39.83 -29.58
CA ARG A 128 -4.71 41.20 -29.89
C ARG A 128 -4.37 41.38 -31.37
N VAL A 129 -5.37 41.25 -32.23
CA VAL A 129 -5.28 41.72 -33.60
C VAL A 129 -5.24 43.24 -33.47
N ARG A 130 -4.03 43.81 -33.46
CA ARG A 130 -3.87 45.21 -33.84
C ARG A 130 -4.33 45.32 -35.30
N PRO A 131 -5.18 46.30 -35.66
CA PRO A 131 -5.48 46.55 -37.06
C PRO A 131 -4.15 46.80 -37.78
N SER A 132 -3.88 45.99 -38.81
CA SER A 132 -2.68 46.08 -39.61
C SER A 132 -2.64 47.43 -40.32
N ALA A 133 -1.67 48.28 -40.00
CA ALA A 133 -1.12 49.17 -41.00
C ALA A 133 -0.25 48.30 -41.92
N GLU A 134 -0.47 48.44 -43.22
CA GLU A 134 0.25 47.74 -44.28
C GLU A 134 1.77 47.95 -44.13
N THR A 135 2.54 46.87 -44.19
CA THR A 135 3.67 46.69 -45.12
C THR A 135 4.51 45.45 -44.78
N SER A 136 4.60 44.56 -45.77
CA SER A 136 5.71 43.64 -46.09
C SER A 136 6.18 42.54 -45.12
N ASN A 137 6.41 41.39 -45.74
CA ASN A 137 7.22 40.24 -45.33
C ASN A 137 6.61 39.19 -44.37
N ASP A 138 5.93 38.27 -45.05
CA ASP A 138 5.68 36.88 -44.71
C ASP A 138 6.92 36.16 -44.14
N SER A 139 6.86 35.71 -42.88
CA SER A 139 7.55 34.49 -42.40
C SER A 139 7.29 34.23 -40.90
N GLN A 140 6.03 34.13 -40.44
CA GLN A 140 5.78 33.54 -39.11
C GLN A 140 4.65 32.50 -39.13
N ARG A 141 5.12 31.26 -39.29
CA ARG A 141 4.41 30.00 -39.10
C ARG A 141 3.92 29.91 -37.64
N GLY A 142 2.66 30.25 -37.39
CA GLY A 142 2.02 30.16 -36.07
C GLY A 142 2.09 28.74 -35.51
N ARG A 143 2.93 28.55 -34.49
CA ARG A 143 3.12 27.30 -33.75
C ARG A 143 2.33 27.43 -32.45
N THR A 144 1.20 26.74 -32.35
CA THR A 144 0.39 26.67 -31.11
C THR A 144 1.20 25.98 -30.02
N GLN A 145 1.77 26.76 -29.10
CA GLN A 145 2.47 26.24 -27.92
C GLN A 145 1.43 25.86 -26.85
N SER A 146 1.25 24.56 -26.65
CA SER A 146 0.62 24.01 -25.45
C SER A 146 1.66 24.07 -24.32
N SER A 147 1.48 24.96 -23.35
CA SER A 147 2.31 24.97 -22.15
C SER A 147 1.72 23.99 -21.14
N SER A 148 2.40 22.87 -20.90
CA SER A 148 2.02 21.89 -19.87
C SER A 148 1.94 22.53 -18.47
N ALA A 149 1.15 21.91 -17.59
CA ALA A 149 1.01 22.32 -16.18
C ALA A 149 2.37 22.38 -15.44
N LEU A 150 3.32 21.51 -15.81
CA LEU A 150 4.65 21.41 -15.21
C LEU A 150 5.52 22.67 -15.47
N ALA A 151 5.36 23.32 -16.63
CA ALA A 151 6.05 24.58 -16.93
C ALA A 151 5.44 25.80 -16.21
N ARG A 152 4.19 25.72 -15.74
CA ARG A 152 3.55 26.81 -15.00
C ARG A 152 3.91 26.79 -13.53
N LEU A 153 4.10 25.61 -12.95
CA LEU A 153 4.65 25.45 -11.59
C LEU A 153 6.06 26.05 -11.49
N THR A 154 6.89 25.93 -12.52
CA THR A 154 8.22 26.59 -12.56
C THR A 154 8.17 28.12 -12.76
N SER A 155 6.98 28.70 -13.01
CA SER A 155 6.82 30.13 -13.29
C SER A 155 6.22 30.94 -12.13
N LEU A 156 5.88 30.28 -11.02
CA LEU A 156 5.47 30.96 -9.78
C LEU A 156 6.70 31.49 -9.04
N SER A 157 7.03 32.75 -9.33
CA SER A 157 7.83 33.76 -8.59
C SER A 157 9.15 33.42 -7.86
N LEU A 158 9.63 32.18 -7.84
CA LEU A 158 10.94 31.84 -7.29
C LEU A 158 11.82 31.17 -8.34
N ALA A 159 12.85 31.93 -8.75
CA ALA A 159 14.02 31.52 -9.53
C ALA A 159 13.83 31.26 -11.04
N GLN A 160 13.69 32.36 -11.79
CA GLN A 160 14.04 32.43 -13.22
C GLN A 160 15.55 32.18 -13.51
N HIS A 161 16.38 31.83 -12.51
CA HIS A 161 17.83 31.71 -12.65
C HIS A 161 18.45 30.32 -12.42
N SER A 162 17.72 29.29 -12.01
CA SER A 162 18.35 27.98 -11.77
C SER A 162 18.56 27.17 -13.08
N ARG A 163 19.67 26.41 -13.15
CA ARG A 163 19.91 25.47 -14.27
C ARG A 163 18.83 24.38 -14.33
N VAL A 164 18.24 24.06 -13.18
CA VAL A 164 17.16 23.08 -13.01
C VAL A 164 15.87 23.54 -13.67
N THR A 165 15.42 24.79 -13.48
CA THR A 165 14.21 25.30 -14.14
C THR A 165 14.36 25.35 -15.66
N ARG A 166 15.54 25.72 -16.16
CA ARG A 166 15.85 25.66 -17.60
C ARG A 166 15.85 24.24 -18.16
N ALA A 167 16.41 23.27 -17.44
CA ALA A 167 16.37 21.86 -17.81
C ALA A 167 14.94 21.30 -17.82
N LEU A 168 14.12 21.62 -16.82
CA LEU A 168 12.71 21.24 -16.74
C LEU A 168 11.88 21.86 -17.87
N LEU A 169 12.12 23.13 -18.21
CA LEU A 169 11.48 23.79 -19.34
C LEU A 169 11.91 23.20 -20.69
N ALA A 170 13.19 22.80 -20.83
CA ALA A 170 13.69 22.12 -22.03
C ALA A 170 13.09 20.71 -22.18
N LEU A 171 13.05 19.94 -21.09
CA LEU A 171 12.35 18.65 -21.01
C LEU A 171 10.88 18.80 -21.38
N ASN A 172 10.21 19.83 -20.86
CA ASN A 172 8.83 20.10 -21.20
C ASN A 172 8.63 20.46 -22.68
N ARG A 173 9.55 21.23 -23.27
CA ARG A 173 9.52 21.54 -24.71
C ARG A 173 9.71 20.30 -25.57
N VAL A 174 10.63 19.41 -25.19
CA VAL A 174 10.83 18.11 -25.88
C VAL A 174 9.59 17.23 -25.73
N TYR A 175 9.08 17.10 -24.50
CA TYR A 175 7.87 16.36 -24.18
C TYR A 175 6.68 16.84 -25.02
N THR A 176 6.32 18.12 -24.93
CA THR A 176 5.20 18.71 -25.71
C THR A 176 5.39 18.61 -27.22
N THR A 177 6.63 18.56 -27.71
CA THR A 177 6.92 18.38 -29.13
C THR A 177 6.73 16.93 -29.58
N VAL A 178 7.17 15.97 -28.77
CA VAL A 178 7.11 14.54 -29.06
C VAL A 178 5.69 13.98 -28.87
N THR A 179 4.96 14.48 -27.87
CA THR A 179 3.60 14.05 -27.50
C THR A 179 2.49 14.84 -28.19
N SER A 180 2.83 15.88 -28.96
CA SER A 180 1.85 16.63 -29.74
C SER A 180 1.11 15.67 -30.68
N THR A 181 -0.21 15.86 -30.79
CA THR A 181 -1.06 15.16 -31.78
C THR A 181 -0.61 15.35 -33.23
N SER A 182 0.26 16.34 -33.49
CA SER A 182 0.87 16.60 -34.78
C SER A 182 2.25 15.95 -34.98
N SER A 183 2.76 15.22 -33.98
CA SER A 183 4.06 14.55 -34.00
C SER A 183 4.00 13.24 -34.79
N PRO A 184 5.01 12.93 -35.63
CA PRO A 184 5.11 11.63 -36.31
C PRO A 184 5.34 10.45 -35.34
N HIS A 185 5.74 10.73 -34.09
CA HIS A 185 6.04 9.72 -33.07
C HIS A 185 4.87 9.45 -32.11
N PHE A 186 3.75 10.15 -32.27
CA PHE A 186 2.60 10.09 -31.37
C PHE A 186 2.13 8.66 -31.06
N GLU A 187 1.92 7.84 -32.10
CA GLU A 187 1.46 6.45 -31.96
C GLU A 187 2.44 5.55 -31.20
N MET A 188 3.75 5.78 -31.38
CA MET A 188 4.78 5.01 -30.68
C MET A 188 4.81 5.36 -29.20
N VAL A 189 4.69 6.64 -28.86
CA VAL A 189 4.66 7.11 -27.47
C VAL A 189 3.38 6.65 -26.77
N PHE A 190 2.25 6.74 -27.44
CA PHE A 190 0.96 6.24 -26.94
C PHE A 190 1.05 4.74 -26.62
N SER A 191 1.56 3.93 -27.56
CA SER A 191 1.69 2.48 -27.38
C SER A 191 2.69 2.11 -26.28
N LEU A 192 3.79 2.86 -26.15
CA LEU A 192 4.77 2.64 -25.09
C LEU A 192 4.20 2.95 -23.70
N ARG A 193 3.46 4.06 -23.57
CA ARG A 193 2.77 4.41 -22.32
C ARG A 193 1.82 3.30 -21.91
N GLU A 194 1.01 2.82 -22.85
CA GLU A 194 0.07 1.72 -22.64
C GLU A 194 0.77 0.45 -22.16
N ALA A 195 1.88 0.07 -22.81
CA ALA A 195 2.64 -1.12 -22.44
C ALA A 195 3.24 -1.01 -21.02
N VAL A 196 3.76 0.15 -20.64
CA VAL A 196 4.28 0.41 -19.28
C VAL A 196 3.16 0.31 -18.25
N GLU A 197 1.98 0.83 -18.58
CA GLU A 197 0.82 0.79 -17.69
C GLU A 197 0.30 -0.63 -17.49
N ILE A 198 0.07 -1.38 -18.58
CA ILE A 198 -0.35 -2.78 -18.53
C ILE A 198 0.67 -3.63 -17.76
N ALA A 199 1.97 -3.46 -18.02
CA ALA A 199 3.01 -4.18 -17.28
C ALA A 199 2.96 -3.87 -15.77
N SER A 200 2.74 -2.60 -15.43
CA SER A 200 2.57 -2.15 -14.04
C SER A 200 1.32 -2.74 -13.38
N GLN A 201 0.22 -2.86 -14.12
CA GLN A 201 -1.02 -3.47 -13.64
C GLN A 201 -0.90 -5.00 -13.50
N ILE A 202 -0.16 -5.68 -14.39
CA ILE A 202 0.17 -7.12 -14.26
C ILE A 202 0.90 -7.38 -12.94
N VAL A 203 1.93 -6.58 -12.64
CA VAL A 203 2.68 -6.70 -11.38
C VAL A 203 1.76 -6.47 -10.18
N GLN A 204 0.90 -5.44 -10.22
CA GLN A 204 -0.06 -5.18 -9.15
C GLN A 204 -1.05 -6.34 -8.97
N LEU A 205 -1.62 -6.88 -10.05
CA LEU A 205 -2.51 -8.03 -10.00
C LEU A 205 -1.81 -9.28 -9.46
N PHE A 206 -0.57 -9.54 -9.87
CA PHE A 206 0.24 -10.64 -9.35
C PHE A 206 0.36 -10.55 -7.81
N HIS A 207 0.67 -9.36 -7.27
CA HIS A 207 0.68 -9.15 -5.83
C HIS A 207 -0.71 -9.37 -5.20
N LEU A 208 -1.78 -8.82 -5.79
CA LEU A 208 -3.15 -9.04 -5.27
C LEU A 208 -3.48 -10.53 -5.16
N THR A 209 -3.17 -11.33 -6.18
CA THR A 209 -3.47 -12.78 -6.19
C THR A 209 -2.72 -13.58 -5.11
N ARG A 210 -1.57 -13.08 -4.64
CA ARG A 210 -0.72 -13.74 -3.64
C ARG A 210 -1.04 -13.33 -2.20
N PHE A 211 -1.47 -12.09 -2.00
CA PHE A 211 -1.65 -11.49 -0.68
C PHE A 211 -3.12 -11.29 -0.28
N VAL A 212 -4.04 -11.22 -1.24
CA VAL A 212 -5.48 -10.99 -0.98
C VAL A 212 -6.26 -12.30 -1.12
N SER A 213 -6.97 -12.67 -0.06
CA SER A 213 -7.90 -13.81 0.03
C SER A 213 -9.23 -13.53 -0.68
N ALA A 214 -9.71 -12.28 -0.62
CA ALA A 214 -11.00 -11.85 -1.17
C ALA A 214 -11.07 -12.05 -2.71
N PRO A 215 -11.79 -13.08 -3.21
CA PRO A 215 -11.71 -13.46 -4.62
C PRO A 215 -12.25 -12.36 -5.52
N TRP A 216 -13.33 -11.68 -5.09
CA TRP A 216 -13.97 -10.61 -5.84
C TRP A 216 -13.02 -9.46 -6.17
N VAL A 217 -12.05 -9.13 -5.29
CA VAL A 217 -11.03 -8.09 -5.55
C VAL A 217 -10.11 -8.55 -6.69
N THR A 218 -9.59 -9.77 -6.59
CA THR A 218 -8.66 -10.33 -7.59
C THR A 218 -9.33 -10.56 -8.94
N HIS A 219 -10.57 -11.05 -8.96
CA HIS A 219 -11.36 -11.25 -10.18
C HIS A 219 -11.66 -9.92 -10.86
N SER A 220 -12.10 -8.91 -10.10
CA SER A 220 -12.38 -7.57 -10.65
C SER A 220 -11.10 -6.96 -11.25
N ALA A 221 -9.97 -7.08 -10.56
CA ALA A 221 -8.69 -6.59 -11.06
C ALA A 221 -8.24 -7.32 -12.34
N ALA A 222 -8.42 -8.65 -12.42
CA ALA A 222 -8.12 -9.41 -13.63
C ALA A 222 -9.02 -9.03 -14.81
N ILE A 223 -10.32 -8.84 -14.57
CA ILE A 223 -11.27 -8.38 -15.59
C ILE A 223 -10.87 -6.99 -16.10
N VAL A 224 -10.61 -6.04 -15.21
CA VAL A 224 -10.23 -4.67 -15.58
C VAL A 224 -8.92 -4.64 -16.39
N LEU A 225 -7.91 -5.41 -15.98
CA LEU A 225 -6.65 -5.52 -16.72
C LEU A 225 -6.85 -6.16 -18.11
N THR A 226 -7.66 -7.21 -18.19
CA THR A 226 -7.98 -7.87 -19.46
C THR A 226 -8.70 -6.93 -20.40
N LEU A 227 -9.67 -6.17 -19.89
CA LEU A 227 -10.33 -5.10 -20.64
C LEU A 227 -9.30 -4.06 -21.09
N ASN A 228 -8.39 -3.62 -20.22
CA ASN A 228 -7.38 -2.61 -20.58
C ASN A 228 -6.49 -3.09 -21.74
N CYS A 229 -6.16 -4.37 -21.79
CA CYS A 229 -5.45 -4.97 -22.92
C CYS A 229 -6.28 -4.95 -24.22
N TRP A 230 -7.60 -5.14 -24.13
CA TRP A 230 -8.47 -5.28 -25.30
C TRP A 230 -9.10 -3.98 -25.80
N MET A 231 -9.25 -2.94 -24.97
CA MET A 231 -9.85 -1.68 -25.38
C MET A 231 -9.10 -1.01 -26.55
N PRO A 232 -7.75 -0.90 -26.55
CA PRO A 232 -7.03 -0.28 -27.67
C PRO A 232 -7.25 -0.96 -29.03
N PRO A 233 -7.19 -2.31 -29.17
CA PRO A 233 -7.51 -2.95 -30.44
C PRO A 233 -9.02 -2.93 -30.78
N LEU A 234 -9.92 -3.14 -29.81
CA LEU A 234 -11.38 -3.17 -30.05
C LEU A 234 -11.92 -1.82 -30.54
N VAL A 235 -11.54 -0.73 -29.88
CA VAL A 235 -11.95 0.63 -30.26
C VAL A 235 -11.48 0.96 -31.68
N ARG A 236 -10.30 0.48 -32.07
CA ARG A 236 -9.77 0.62 -33.43
C ARG A 236 -10.53 -0.20 -34.48
N LEU A 237 -11.03 -1.39 -34.11
CA LEU A 237 -11.85 -2.21 -35.00
C LEU A 237 -13.23 -1.59 -35.23
N LEU A 238 -13.86 -1.06 -34.18
CA LEU A 238 -15.21 -0.50 -34.24
C LEU A 238 -15.26 0.90 -34.89
N TRP A 239 -14.23 1.73 -34.73
CA TRP A 239 -14.17 3.12 -35.27
C TRP A 239 -13.09 3.33 -36.34
N ARG A 240 -12.99 2.42 -37.32
CA ARG A 240 -12.01 2.50 -38.43
C ARG A 240 -12.07 3.80 -39.25
N ASN A 241 -13.24 4.43 -39.32
CA ASN A 241 -13.51 5.56 -40.21
C ASN A 241 -13.09 6.93 -39.63
N ASP A 242 -12.87 7.04 -38.31
CA ASP A 242 -12.48 8.29 -37.64
C ASP A 242 -11.30 8.07 -36.68
N GLU A 243 -10.10 8.35 -37.20
CA GLU A 243 -8.84 8.14 -36.49
C GLU A 243 -8.75 8.92 -35.16
N GLN A 244 -9.50 10.01 -35.02
CA GLN A 244 -9.37 10.89 -33.86
C GLN A 244 -10.39 10.58 -32.78
N ARG A 245 -11.63 10.27 -33.17
CA ARG A 245 -12.64 9.79 -32.22
C ARG A 245 -12.22 8.48 -31.58
N HIS A 246 -11.59 7.57 -32.32
CA HIS A 246 -11.07 6.34 -31.72
C HIS A 246 -9.97 6.62 -30.68
N ARG A 247 -9.06 7.58 -30.93
CA ARG A 247 -7.97 7.91 -30.00
C ARG A 247 -8.52 8.49 -28.72
N LEU A 248 -9.51 9.36 -28.84
CA LEU A 248 -10.19 9.96 -27.70
C LEU A 248 -10.93 8.90 -26.88
N LEU A 249 -11.69 8.01 -27.53
CA LEU A 249 -12.44 6.96 -26.85
C LEU A 249 -11.53 5.94 -26.16
N ALA A 250 -10.46 5.49 -26.83
CA ALA A 250 -9.49 4.56 -26.27
C ALA A 250 -8.82 5.15 -25.02
N LEU A 251 -8.36 6.40 -25.11
CA LEU A 251 -7.73 7.11 -24.01
C LEU A 251 -8.69 7.36 -22.83
N TYR A 252 -9.97 7.63 -23.13
CA TYR A 252 -10.97 7.81 -22.08
C TYR A 252 -11.24 6.49 -21.34
N LEU A 253 -11.44 5.39 -22.06
CA LEU A 253 -11.67 4.07 -21.47
C LEU A 253 -10.46 3.59 -20.66
N ASP A 254 -9.27 3.81 -21.19
CA ASP A 254 -8.00 3.60 -20.48
C ASP A 254 -7.95 4.35 -19.13
N ILE A 255 -8.25 5.66 -19.10
CA ILE A 255 -8.24 6.45 -17.86
C ILE A 255 -9.16 5.82 -16.80
N TRP A 256 -10.35 5.36 -17.19
CA TRP A 256 -11.30 4.70 -16.28
C TRP A 256 -10.74 3.38 -15.74
N LEU A 257 -10.26 2.51 -16.63
CA LEU A 257 -9.72 1.19 -16.26
C LEU A 257 -8.45 1.32 -15.42
N SER A 258 -7.60 2.30 -15.70
CA SER A 258 -6.33 2.49 -14.99
C SER A 258 -6.52 3.18 -13.64
N SER A 259 -7.54 4.03 -13.50
CA SER A 259 -7.96 4.59 -12.22
C SER A 259 -8.44 3.52 -11.23
N PHE A 260 -8.87 2.35 -11.71
CA PHE A 260 -9.22 1.21 -10.85
C PHE A 260 -8.02 0.78 -9.98
N PHE A 261 -6.83 0.65 -10.59
CA PHE A 261 -5.62 0.21 -9.89
C PHE A 261 -4.98 1.32 -9.05
N THR A 262 -5.05 2.58 -9.50
CA THR A 262 -4.41 3.71 -8.80
C THR A 262 -5.26 4.31 -7.68
N ILE A 263 -6.59 4.16 -7.73
CA ILE A 263 -7.52 4.71 -6.73
C ILE A 263 -8.34 3.62 -6.06
N LEU A 264 -9.11 2.86 -6.83
CA LEU A 264 -10.19 2.03 -6.27
C LEU A 264 -9.65 0.84 -5.47
N VAL A 265 -8.65 0.12 -6.00
CA VAL A 265 -8.03 -1.02 -5.31
C VAL A 265 -7.37 -0.60 -3.99
N PRO A 266 -6.46 0.40 -3.95
CA PRO A 266 -5.89 0.86 -2.68
C PRO A 266 -6.94 1.32 -1.68
N PHE A 267 -7.98 2.03 -2.12
CA PHE A 267 -9.06 2.48 -1.24
C PHE A 267 -9.83 1.29 -0.64
N ILE A 268 -10.22 0.32 -1.46
CA ILE A 268 -10.92 -0.90 -1.01
C ILE A 268 -10.05 -1.66 0.00
N LEU A 269 -8.78 -1.92 -0.33
CA LEU A 269 -7.88 -2.65 0.55
C LEU A 269 -7.67 -1.94 1.87
N TYR A 270 -7.53 -0.62 1.84
CA TYR A 270 -7.40 0.17 3.05
C TYR A 270 -8.67 0.11 3.91
N ARG A 271 -9.86 0.15 3.29
CA ARG A 271 -11.14 0.00 4.01
C ARG A 271 -11.27 -1.36 4.67
N ILE A 272 -10.88 -2.43 3.97
CA ILE A 272 -10.86 -3.78 4.55
C ILE A 272 -9.85 -3.81 5.71
N TYR A 273 -8.62 -3.36 5.50
CA TYR A 273 -7.59 -3.29 6.54
C TYR A 273 -8.08 -2.55 7.79
N LEU A 274 -8.75 -1.40 7.63
CA LEU A 274 -9.34 -0.66 8.74
C LEU A 274 -10.44 -1.45 9.47
N THR A 275 -11.26 -2.23 8.77
CA THR A 275 -12.25 -3.09 9.43
C THR A 275 -11.59 -4.20 10.25
N HIS A 276 -10.52 -4.81 9.73
CA HIS A 276 -9.76 -5.84 10.45
C HIS A 276 -9.08 -5.26 11.69
N ILE A 277 -8.42 -4.10 11.57
CA ILE A 277 -7.72 -3.49 12.70
C ILE A 277 -8.69 -2.88 13.73
N ARG A 278 -9.93 -2.53 13.35
CA ARG A 278 -10.97 -2.12 14.32
C ARG A 278 -11.48 -3.27 15.18
N GLN A 279 -11.37 -4.50 14.68
CA GLN A 279 -11.66 -5.71 15.45
C GLN A 279 -10.50 -6.10 16.38
N TYR A 280 -9.36 -5.40 16.30
CA TYR A 280 -8.20 -5.63 17.15
C TYR A 280 -8.56 -5.44 18.63
N ARG A 281 -8.40 -6.51 19.39
CA ARG A 281 -8.38 -6.49 20.84
C ARG A 281 -7.03 -6.99 21.29
N LEU A 282 -6.28 -6.15 22.01
CA LEU A 282 -4.93 -6.43 22.52
C LEU A 282 -4.78 -7.80 23.17
N GLU A 283 -5.84 -8.28 23.83
CA GLU A 283 -5.85 -9.51 24.61
C GLU A 283 -6.19 -10.76 23.79
N THR A 284 -6.95 -10.62 22.69
CA THR A 284 -7.49 -11.78 21.94
C THR A 284 -7.00 -11.86 20.50
N ALA A 285 -6.40 -10.80 19.95
CA ALA A 285 -5.96 -10.77 18.55
C ALA A 285 -4.77 -11.70 18.25
N TRP A 286 -3.97 -12.03 19.27
CA TRP A 286 -2.83 -12.96 19.19
C TRP A 286 -3.23 -14.43 19.00
N VAL A 287 -4.54 -14.69 19.03
CA VAL A 287 -5.11 -16.02 19.09
C VAL A 287 -5.79 -16.40 17.76
N ASP A 288 -5.96 -15.47 16.82
CA ASP A 288 -6.62 -15.73 15.54
C ASP A 288 -5.58 -15.78 14.38
N PRO A 289 -5.16 -16.96 13.92
CA PRO A 289 -4.21 -17.09 12.82
C PRO A 289 -4.73 -16.55 11.50
N VAL A 290 -6.04 -16.63 11.23
CA VAL A 290 -6.62 -16.11 10.00
C VAL A 290 -6.53 -14.59 9.99
N TRP A 291 -6.92 -13.95 11.10
CA TRP A 291 -6.80 -12.49 11.25
C TRP A 291 -5.34 -12.02 11.18
N ILE A 292 -4.39 -12.70 11.85
CA ILE A 292 -2.96 -12.35 11.82
C ILE A 292 -2.43 -12.41 10.38
N VAL A 293 -2.67 -13.54 9.70
CA VAL A 293 -2.18 -13.76 8.34
C VAL A 293 -2.86 -12.80 7.36
N GLU A 294 -4.18 -12.67 7.37
CA GLU A 294 -4.89 -11.79 6.43
C GLU A 294 -4.51 -10.31 6.62
N THR A 295 -4.50 -9.83 7.87
CA THR A 295 -4.21 -8.42 8.19
C THR A 295 -2.76 -8.07 7.86
N SER A 296 -1.80 -8.97 8.16
CA SER A 296 -0.39 -8.75 7.83
C SER A 296 -0.13 -8.64 6.33
N ASN A 297 -0.77 -9.49 5.53
CA ASN A 297 -0.63 -9.47 4.07
C ASN A 297 -1.25 -8.20 3.45
N MET A 298 -2.37 -7.72 3.98
CA MET A 298 -2.93 -6.42 3.58
C MET A 298 -1.99 -5.27 3.91
N LEU A 299 -1.39 -5.27 5.12
CA LEU A 299 -0.41 -4.27 5.51
C LEU A 299 0.81 -4.25 4.57
N GLN A 300 1.31 -5.43 4.15
CA GLN A 300 2.42 -5.53 3.21
C GLN A 300 2.11 -4.87 1.85
N ILE A 301 0.88 -5.00 1.34
CA ILE A 301 0.46 -4.31 0.12
C ILE A 301 0.41 -2.78 0.33
N LEU A 302 -0.18 -2.33 1.44
CA LEU A 302 -0.40 -0.91 1.71
C LEU A 302 0.90 -0.13 1.97
N VAL A 303 1.88 -0.76 2.62
CA VAL A 303 3.13 -0.08 2.99
C VAL A 303 4.12 0.03 1.82
N VAL A 304 3.95 -0.77 0.75
CA VAL A 304 4.78 -0.74 -0.47
C VAL A 304 6.28 -0.77 -0.12
N ASN A 305 6.75 -1.86 0.48
CA ASN A 305 8.12 -1.95 1.00
C ASN A 305 9.15 -2.48 -0.01
N THR A 306 8.76 -2.78 -1.26
CA THR A 306 9.66 -3.31 -2.30
C THR A 306 9.79 -2.38 -3.49
N TRP A 307 10.95 -2.38 -4.16
CA TRP A 307 11.17 -1.61 -5.39
C TRP A 307 10.22 -2.01 -6.51
N VAL A 308 9.91 -3.30 -6.65
CA VAL A 308 8.99 -3.79 -7.70
C VAL A 308 7.59 -3.22 -7.50
N SER A 309 7.04 -3.33 -6.28
CA SER A 309 5.71 -2.77 -5.97
C SER A 309 5.69 -1.25 -6.08
N ALA A 310 6.77 -0.57 -5.66
CA ALA A 310 6.88 0.87 -5.76
C ALA A 310 6.95 1.36 -7.21
N LEU A 311 7.77 0.75 -8.05
CA LEU A 311 7.88 1.12 -9.46
C LEU A 311 6.56 0.88 -10.20
N ALA A 312 5.92 -0.28 -9.97
CA ALA A 312 4.65 -0.60 -10.61
C ALA A 312 3.55 0.41 -10.26
N SER A 313 3.36 0.71 -8.96
CA SER A 313 2.32 1.67 -8.56
C SER A 313 2.62 3.10 -9.03
N ARG A 314 3.89 3.52 -9.06
CA ARG A 314 4.27 4.87 -9.49
C ARG A 314 4.23 5.05 -11.00
N PHE A 315 4.64 4.05 -11.78
CA PHE A 315 4.50 4.11 -13.23
C PHE A 315 3.04 4.17 -13.64
N ALA A 316 2.15 3.37 -13.04
CA ALA A 316 0.71 3.48 -13.26
C ALA A 316 0.17 4.89 -12.91
N GLY A 317 0.64 5.49 -11.81
CA GLY A 317 0.27 6.86 -11.45
C GLY A 317 0.70 7.91 -12.49
N PHE A 318 1.94 7.82 -12.99
CA PHE A 318 2.44 8.75 -14.01
C PHE A 318 1.76 8.56 -15.37
N THR A 319 1.44 7.33 -15.78
CA THR A 319 0.78 7.06 -17.07
C THR A 319 -0.65 7.58 -17.09
N VAL A 320 -1.38 7.53 -15.97
CA VAL A 320 -2.72 8.14 -15.84
C VAL A 320 -2.66 9.66 -15.89
N LEU A 321 -1.73 10.30 -15.16
CA LEU A 321 -1.52 11.75 -15.24
C LEU A 321 -1.22 12.20 -16.68
N PHE A 322 -0.34 11.48 -17.37
CA PHE A 322 -0.02 11.71 -18.77
C PHE A 322 -1.26 11.54 -19.67
N GLY A 323 -2.04 10.47 -19.45
CA GLY A 323 -3.24 10.17 -20.22
C GLY A 323 -4.27 11.29 -20.14
N LEU A 324 -4.54 11.79 -18.94
CA LEU A 324 -5.46 12.92 -18.72
C LEU A 324 -4.99 14.20 -19.44
N GLU A 325 -3.70 14.53 -19.39
CA GLU A 325 -3.15 15.70 -20.12
C GLU A 325 -3.26 15.52 -21.63
N LEU A 326 -3.05 14.30 -22.13
CA LEU A 326 -3.20 14.00 -23.53
C LEU A 326 -4.67 14.14 -23.98
N ALA A 327 -5.63 13.72 -23.15
CA ALA A 327 -7.06 13.79 -23.43
C ALA A 327 -7.49 15.24 -23.69
N LYS A 328 -7.04 16.16 -22.82
CA LYS A 328 -7.28 17.59 -22.97
C LYS A 328 -6.76 18.10 -24.31
N SER A 329 -5.55 17.70 -24.70
CA SER A 329 -4.90 18.22 -25.93
C SER A 329 -5.62 17.83 -27.23
N ILE A 330 -6.41 16.75 -27.21
CA ILE A 330 -7.11 16.21 -28.37
C ILE A 330 -8.53 16.82 -28.53
N VAL A 331 -9.10 17.44 -27.50
CA VAL A 331 -10.51 17.89 -27.49
C VAL A 331 -10.66 19.41 -27.60
N LYS A 332 -11.62 19.87 -28.42
CA LYS A 332 -12.12 21.26 -28.42
C LYS A 332 -13.64 21.31 -28.37
N SER A 333 -14.17 22.34 -27.72
CA SER A 333 -15.60 22.69 -27.79
C SER A 333 -15.93 23.28 -29.16
N ARG A 334 -17.05 22.83 -29.74
CA ARG A 334 -17.64 23.42 -30.95
C ARG A 334 -18.20 24.78 -30.58
N ALA A 335 -17.55 25.86 -31.04
CA ALA A 335 -18.05 27.21 -30.83
C ALA A 335 -19.47 27.32 -31.40
N ARG A 336 -20.43 27.83 -30.60
CA ARG A 336 -21.71 28.29 -31.13
C ARG A 336 -21.39 29.33 -32.18
N ARG A 337 -21.75 29.08 -33.45
CA ARG A 337 -21.79 30.15 -34.45
C ARG A 337 -22.80 31.15 -33.94
N SER A 338 -22.33 32.26 -33.38
CA SER A 338 -23.15 33.45 -33.29
C SER A 338 -23.45 33.83 -34.73
N GLU A 339 -24.69 33.61 -35.18
CA GLU A 339 -25.19 34.28 -36.37
C GLU A 339 -24.94 35.77 -36.13
N ALA A 340 -24.07 36.36 -36.95
CA ALA A 340 -23.85 37.78 -36.93
C ALA A 340 -25.19 38.46 -37.27
N PRO A 341 -25.69 39.42 -36.48
CA PRO A 341 -26.83 40.23 -36.87
C PRO A 341 -26.50 40.89 -38.21
N GLY A 342 -27.44 40.83 -39.14
CA GLY A 342 -27.28 41.25 -40.52
C GLY A 342 -26.64 42.63 -40.66
N ARG A 343 -25.75 42.75 -41.66
CA ARG A 343 -25.30 44.01 -42.25
C ARG A 343 -26.50 44.96 -42.41
N ARG A 344 -26.58 45.99 -41.57
CA ARG A 344 -27.23 47.25 -41.93
C ARG A 344 -26.15 48.21 -42.40
N SER A 345 -26.37 48.72 -43.60
CA SER A 345 -25.52 49.63 -44.34
C SER A 345 -25.05 50.80 -43.48
N ALA A 346 -23.74 51.07 -43.55
CA ALA A 346 -23.14 52.27 -43.03
C ALA A 346 -23.69 53.50 -43.78
N ALA A 347 -24.27 54.44 -43.04
CA ALA A 347 -24.41 55.81 -43.51
C ALA A 347 -23.09 56.54 -43.24
N VAL A 348 -22.55 57.14 -44.30
CA VAL A 348 -21.34 57.97 -44.31
C VAL A 348 -21.68 59.32 -43.66
N ALA A 349 -20.86 59.78 -42.72
CA ALA A 349 -20.83 61.17 -42.27
C ALA A 349 -19.36 61.66 -42.25
N PRO A 350 -19.07 62.92 -42.60
CA PRO A 350 -17.71 63.38 -42.90
C PRO A 350 -16.94 63.84 -41.66
N ALA A 351 -15.63 63.91 -41.84
CA ALA A 351 -14.61 64.21 -40.85
C ALA A 351 -14.68 65.65 -40.30
N SER A 352 -14.26 65.81 -39.03
CA SER A 352 -13.79 67.08 -38.46
C SER A 352 -12.48 66.87 -37.69
N GLU A 353 -11.62 67.88 -37.79
CA GLU A 353 -10.22 67.99 -37.36
C GLU A 353 -10.00 68.16 -35.83
N PRO A 354 -8.74 68.04 -35.35
CA PRO A 354 -8.40 67.79 -33.95
C PRO A 354 -8.11 69.04 -33.10
N GLN A 355 -8.29 68.91 -31.78
CA GLN A 355 -7.85 69.87 -30.74
C GLN A 355 -7.17 69.12 -29.55
N PRO A 356 -6.26 69.76 -28.78
CA PRO A 356 -5.23 69.06 -27.99
C PRO A 356 -5.39 69.10 -26.45
N VAL A 357 -4.96 67.99 -25.79
CA VAL A 357 -4.16 67.82 -24.52
C VAL A 357 -4.72 68.44 -23.20
N PRO A 358 -4.76 67.72 -22.03
CA PRO A 358 -3.63 67.73 -21.08
C PRO A 358 -3.27 66.45 -20.29
N LEU A 359 -2.00 66.43 -19.88
CA LEU A 359 -1.23 65.51 -19.01
C LEU A 359 -1.61 65.63 -17.52
N ALA A 360 -1.57 64.53 -16.76
CA ALA A 360 -1.21 64.48 -15.32
C ALA A 360 -1.00 63.01 -14.86
N THR A 361 0.23 62.54 -14.61
CA THR A 361 1.01 62.50 -13.34
C THR A 361 0.97 61.12 -12.67
N ILE A 362 2.15 60.49 -12.58
CA ILE A 362 2.42 59.20 -11.94
C ILE A 362 2.85 59.45 -10.49
N HIS A 363 2.28 58.72 -9.53
CA HIS A 363 2.82 58.61 -8.18
C HIS A 363 3.26 57.17 -7.89
N GLU A 364 4.53 57.03 -7.56
CA GLU A 364 5.22 55.83 -7.11
C GLU A 364 5.24 55.81 -5.57
N THR A 365 4.94 54.66 -4.95
CA THR A 365 5.36 54.40 -3.56
C THR A 365 5.89 52.97 -3.41
N GLN A 366 7.17 52.90 -3.07
CA GLN A 366 7.92 51.72 -2.68
C GLN A 366 7.75 51.48 -1.17
N ARG A 367 7.55 50.22 -0.73
CA ARG A 367 7.86 49.84 0.66
C ARG A 367 8.51 48.47 0.73
N ARG A 368 9.71 48.47 1.31
CA ARG A 368 10.61 47.34 1.55
C ARG A 368 10.45 46.88 3.00
N ARG A 369 10.35 45.57 3.26
CA ARG A 369 10.65 44.98 4.58
C ARG A 369 11.34 43.62 4.38
N ARG A 370 12.53 43.48 4.96
CA ARG A 370 13.29 42.24 5.12
C ARG A 370 13.03 41.71 6.52
N SER A 371 12.93 40.39 6.67
CA SER A 371 13.21 39.70 7.94
C SER A 371 13.98 38.40 7.67
N SER A 372 14.82 38.07 8.64
CA SER A 372 15.92 37.12 8.62
C SER A 372 15.59 35.90 9.47
N ALA A 373 15.52 34.71 8.87
CA ALA A 373 15.61 33.41 9.55
C ALA A 373 15.83 32.29 8.51
N SER A 374 17.07 31.86 8.23
CA SER A 374 17.28 30.67 7.36
C SER A 374 18.65 29.96 7.44
N THR A 375 19.47 30.19 8.47
CA THR A 375 20.83 29.62 8.45
C THR A 375 20.90 28.12 8.83
N ALA A 376 19.86 27.54 9.42
CA ALA A 376 19.82 26.11 9.79
C ALA A 376 19.17 25.20 8.72
N VAL A 377 18.42 25.76 7.77
CA VAL A 377 17.76 25.01 6.68
C VAL A 377 18.68 24.85 5.47
N ALA A 378 19.63 25.77 5.28
CA ALA A 378 20.55 25.79 4.14
C ALA A 378 21.55 24.62 4.13
N THR A 379 21.94 24.10 5.30
CA THR A 379 22.91 23.00 5.43
C THR A 379 22.30 21.63 5.13
N SER A 380 21.01 21.43 5.40
CA SER A 380 20.28 20.19 5.07
C SER A 380 19.98 20.07 3.57
N ILE A 381 19.75 21.20 2.90
CA ILE A 381 19.50 21.26 1.44
C ILE A 381 20.76 20.90 0.64
N ARG A 382 21.95 21.24 1.15
CA ARG A 382 23.22 21.00 0.44
C ARG A 382 23.59 19.52 0.31
N ARG A 383 23.24 18.68 1.31
CA ARG A 383 23.44 17.21 1.22
C ARG A 383 22.47 16.53 0.26
N ALA A 384 21.26 17.08 0.11
CA ALA A 384 20.32 16.58 -0.89
C ALA A 384 20.84 16.89 -2.30
N GLU A 385 21.38 18.09 -2.56
CA GLU A 385 21.93 18.49 -3.87
C GLU A 385 22.99 17.51 -4.43
N GLU A 386 23.90 17.02 -3.60
CA GLU A 386 24.97 16.09 -4.03
C GLU A 386 24.41 14.74 -4.53
N SER A 387 23.33 14.24 -3.93
CA SER A 387 22.65 13.00 -4.36
C SER A 387 21.80 13.18 -5.63
N TRP A 388 21.31 14.39 -5.91
CA TRP A 388 20.54 14.70 -7.12
C TRP A 388 21.44 14.93 -8.34
N HIS A 389 22.70 15.31 -8.16
CA HIS A 389 23.65 15.52 -9.26
C HIS A 389 24.05 14.23 -10.00
N THR A 390 24.13 13.10 -9.29
CA THR A 390 24.41 11.79 -9.90
C THR A 390 23.23 11.26 -10.72
N VAL A 391 21.99 11.45 -10.25
CA VAL A 391 20.75 11.07 -10.97
C VAL A 391 20.51 11.94 -12.22
N THR A 392 20.84 13.23 -12.15
CA THR A 392 20.70 14.15 -13.29
C THR A 392 21.74 13.91 -14.39
N ALA A 393 22.94 13.43 -14.04
CA ALA A 393 23.98 13.10 -15.01
C ALA A 393 23.63 11.88 -15.87
N THR A 394 23.05 10.82 -15.29
CA THR A 394 22.56 9.63 -16.01
C THR A 394 21.33 9.97 -16.87
N ALA A 395 20.41 10.78 -16.37
CA ALA A 395 19.28 11.29 -17.16
C ALA A 395 19.74 12.13 -18.35
N SER A 396 20.76 12.97 -18.20
CA SER A 396 21.35 13.78 -19.28
C SER A 396 21.95 12.93 -20.41
N ARG A 397 22.63 11.82 -20.09
CA ARG A 397 23.18 10.90 -21.09
C ARG A 397 22.07 10.15 -21.84
N ALA A 398 21.03 9.70 -21.15
CA ALA A 398 19.85 9.10 -21.78
C ALA A 398 19.10 10.10 -22.69
N LEU A 399 19.04 11.37 -22.29
CA LEU A 399 18.44 12.46 -23.06
C LEU A 399 19.24 12.81 -24.32
N GLN A 400 20.57 12.75 -24.27
CA GLN A 400 21.41 12.91 -25.46
C GLN A 400 21.23 11.77 -26.46
N ALA A 401 21.08 10.53 -25.98
CA ALA A 401 20.78 9.37 -26.83
C ALA A 401 19.40 9.50 -27.52
N VAL A 402 18.37 9.94 -26.79
CA VAL A 402 17.02 10.19 -27.35
C VAL A 402 17.03 11.38 -28.34
N ALA A 403 17.82 12.42 -28.06
CA ALA A 403 17.98 13.57 -28.95
C ALA A 403 18.72 13.19 -30.25
N LEU A 404 19.71 12.31 -30.19
CA LEU A 404 20.41 11.79 -31.37
C LEU A 404 19.49 10.91 -32.23
N LEU A 405 18.67 10.07 -31.61
CA LEU A 405 17.65 9.26 -32.31
C LEU A 405 16.58 10.12 -33.03
N SER A 406 16.34 11.35 -32.56
CA SER A 406 15.36 12.27 -33.16
C SER A 406 15.86 13.03 -34.40
N ARG A 407 17.17 13.00 -34.72
CA ARG A 407 17.79 13.86 -35.75
C ARG A 407 17.86 13.27 -37.17
N HIS A 408 17.62 11.97 -37.38
CA HIS A 408 17.68 11.34 -38.72
C HIS A 408 16.39 10.58 -39.11
N PRO A 409 15.36 11.24 -39.68
CA PRO A 409 14.01 10.64 -39.74
C PRO A 409 13.50 10.18 -41.12
N ARG A 410 14.26 10.27 -42.22
CA ARG A 410 13.60 10.39 -43.55
C ARG A 410 13.58 9.21 -44.52
N LYS A 411 14.22 8.05 -44.28
CA LYS A 411 14.24 7.00 -45.32
C LYS A 411 13.78 5.58 -44.96
N LEU A 412 13.57 5.23 -43.68
CA LEU A 412 13.17 3.86 -43.31
C LEU A 412 11.70 3.66 -42.84
N VAL A 413 10.92 4.73 -42.66
CA VAL A 413 9.70 4.65 -41.84
C VAL A 413 8.40 4.40 -42.64
N HIS A 414 8.36 4.66 -43.96
CA HIS A 414 7.09 4.63 -44.70
C HIS A 414 6.62 3.24 -45.20
N ARG A 415 7.47 2.20 -45.19
CA ARG A 415 7.07 0.84 -45.61
C ARG A 415 6.74 -0.13 -44.46
N SER A 416 7.09 0.18 -43.20
CA SER A 416 6.97 -0.74 -42.05
C SER A 416 5.90 -0.37 -41.00
N LEU A 417 5.28 0.80 -41.10
CA LEU A 417 4.29 1.32 -40.14
C LEU A 417 2.99 0.48 -39.99
N PRO A 418 2.34 -0.02 -41.05
CA PRO A 418 1.09 -0.79 -40.89
C PRO A 418 1.32 -2.17 -40.26
N SER A 419 2.40 -2.87 -40.63
CA SER A 419 2.79 -4.16 -40.04
C SER A 419 3.17 -4.02 -38.55
N ARG A 420 3.88 -2.95 -38.18
CA ARG A 420 4.24 -2.66 -36.79
C ARG A 420 3.02 -2.33 -35.91
N ARG A 421 1.98 -1.69 -36.48
CA ARG A 421 0.73 -1.36 -35.76
C ARG A 421 -0.15 -2.60 -35.53
N GLN A 422 -0.28 -3.46 -36.53
CA GLN A 422 -0.98 -4.74 -36.38
C GLN A 422 -0.29 -5.62 -35.33
N GLY A 423 1.03 -5.69 -35.34
CA GLY A 423 1.80 -6.44 -34.33
C GLY A 423 1.52 -6.01 -32.89
N ILE A 424 1.45 -4.71 -32.60
CA ILE A 424 1.14 -4.20 -31.24
C ILE A 424 -0.28 -4.56 -30.80
N ASN A 425 -1.26 -4.43 -31.70
CA ASN A 425 -2.65 -4.79 -31.39
C ASN A 425 -2.80 -6.30 -31.13
N THR A 426 -2.15 -7.14 -31.94
CA THR A 426 -2.11 -8.59 -31.74
C THR A 426 -1.44 -8.93 -30.42
N LEU A 427 -0.35 -8.23 -30.06
CA LEU A 427 0.33 -8.41 -28.79
C LEU A 427 -0.57 -8.10 -27.60
N PHE A 428 -1.29 -6.98 -27.60
CA PHE A 428 -2.20 -6.64 -26.50
C PHE A 428 -3.40 -7.59 -26.40
N LEU A 429 -3.96 -8.02 -27.53
CA LEU A 429 -5.01 -9.03 -27.53
C LEU A 429 -4.52 -10.36 -26.92
N ALA A 430 -3.36 -10.84 -27.39
CA ALA A 430 -2.72 -12.05 -26.89
C ALA A 430 -2.37 -11.94 -25.40
N LEU A 431 -1.89 -10.78 -24.95
CA LEU A 431 -1.58 -10.53 -23.55
C LEU A 431 -2.83 -10.57 -22.66
N GLY A 432 -3.95 -9.98 -23.10
CA GLY A 432 -5.21 -10.08 -22.37
C GLY A 432 -5.73 -11.52 -22.29
N ILE A 433 -5.59 -12.30 -23.37
CA ILE A 433 -5.91 -13.74 -23.35
C ILE A 433 -4.98 -14.47 -22.36
N ALA A 434 -3.68 -14.20 -22.39
CA ALA A 434 -2.72 -14.83 -21.48
C ALA A 434 -3.03 -14.51 -20.01
N VAL A 435 -3.33 -13.24 -19.68
CA VAL A 435 -3.75 -12.83 -18.33
C VAL A 435 -5.02 -13.58 -17.90
N LEU A 436 -6.03 -13.66 -18.77
CA LEU A 436 -7.27 -14.35 -18.47
C LEU A 436 -7.05 -15.85 -18.27
N VAL A 437 -6.26 -16.49 -19.12
CA VAL A 437 -5.92 -17.92 -19.01
C VAL A 437 -5.17 -18.20 -17.72
N VAL A 438 -4.13 -17.42 -17.40
CA VAL A 438 -3.35 -17.59 -16.16
C VAL A 438 -4.23 -17.36 -14.92
N HIS A 439 -5.09 -16.35 -14.94
CA HIS A 439 -5.98 -16.07 -13.83
C HIS A 439 -7.07 -17.13 -13.66
N LEU A 440 -7.65 -17.61 -14.78
CA LEU A 440 -8.65 -18.67 -14.75
C LEU A 440 -8.04 -19.99 -14.32
N ASP A 441 -6.83 -20.34 -14.79
CA ASP A 441 -6.09 -21.52 -14.32
C ASP A 441 -5.83 -21.45 -12.81
N ALA A 442 -5.34 -20.31 -12.32
CA ALA A 442 -5.11 -20.12 -10.89
C ALA A 442 -6.40 -20.19 -10.06
N TYR A 443 -7.51 -19.63 -10.56
CA TYR A 443 -8.82 -19.68 -9.91
C TYR A 443 -9.46 -21.07 -9.94
N LEU A 444 -9.47 -21.72 -11.10
CA LEU A 444 -10.00 -23.08 -11.23
C LEU A 444 -9.17 -24.03 -10.39
N ALA A 445 -7.84 -23.93 -10.40
CA ALA A 445 -7.02 -24.75 -9.53
C ALA A 445 -7.19 -24.44 -8.03
N SER A 446 -7.49 -23.20 -7.65
CA SER A 446 -7.84 -22.91 -6.26
C SER A 446 -9.26 -23.38 -5.91
N ARG A 447 -10.19 -23.47 -6.87
CA ARG A 447 -11.54 -24.01 -6.63
C ARG A 447 -11.60 -25.53 -6.64
N ASP A 448 -10.96 -26.13 -7.64
CA ASP A 448 -10.90 -27.57 -7.96
C ASP A 448 -9.76 -28.27 -7.24
N GLY A 449 -8.87 -27.52 -6.59
CA GLY A 449 -7.87 -28.06 -5.68
C GLY A 449 -8.61 -29.05 -4.80
N ARG A 450 -8.29 -30.33 -5.02
CA ARG A 450 -9.01 -31.47 -4.46
C ARG A 450 -9.39 -31.09 -3.04
N ILE A 451 -10.58 -31.47 -2.64
CA ILE A 451 -10.79 -31.81 -1.23
C ILE A 451 -9.84 -32.99 -0.97
N ASP A 452 -8.52 -32.73 -0.97
CA ASP A 452 -7.52 -33.67 -0.55
C ASP A 452 -7.81 -33.74 0.93
N THR A 453 -8.26 -34.91 1.31
CA THR A 453 -8.67 -35.30 2.64
C THR A 453 -7.50 -35.30 3.62
N ALA A 454 -6.44 -34.54 3.37
CA ALA A 454 -5.27 -34.38 4.22
C ALA A 454 -5.46 -33.26 5.25
N TYR A 455 -5.87 -32.06 4.85
CA TYR A 455 -6.03 -30.91 5.75
C TYR A 455 -7.16 -29.94 5.35
N ALA A 456 -7.61 -29.09 6.28
CA ALA A 456 -8.57 -28.04 6.04
C ALA A 456 -7.84 -26.74 5.66
N CYS A 457 -8.33 -26.04 4.64
CA CYS A 457 -7.79 -24.75 4.22
C CYS A 457 -8.67 -23.60 4.73
N LEU A 458 -8.17 -22.86 5.73
CA LEU A 458 -8.92 -21.77 6.38
C LEU A 458 -8.76 -20.43 5.67
N LEU A 459 -7.67 -20.23 4.92
CA LEU A 459 -7.43 -19.01 4.18
C LEU A 459 -6.87 -19.31 2.79
N ARG A 460 -7.80 -19.47 1.83
CA ARG A 460 -7.49 -19.80 0.44
C ARG A 460 -7.12 -18.56 -0.38
N ARG A 461 -6.21 -18.73 -1.34
CA ARG A 461 -5.81 -17.71 -2.32
C ARG A 461 -5.76 -18.30 -3.73
N SER A 462 -5.47 -17.46 -4.72
CA SER A 462 -5.38 -17.87 -6.13
C SER A 462 -4.10 -17.31 -6.78
N PRO A 463 -2.90 -17.57 -6.23
CA PRO A 463 -1.65 -17.04 -6.77
C PRO A 463 -1.40 -17.57 -8.17
N TRP A 464 -0.92 -16.70 -9.06
CA TRP A 464 -0.44 -17.13 -10.36
C TRP A 464 0.84 -17.97 -10.23
N PHE A 465 0.98 -18.96 -11.12
CA PHE A 465 2.15 -19.85 -11.16
C PHE A 465 2.38 -20.60 -9.84
N ARG A 466 1.29 -21.10 -9.24
CA ARG A 466 1.29 -21.90 -8.00
C ARG A 466 2.24 -23.10 -8.07
N ARG A 467 2.81 -23.48 -6.93
CA ARG A 467 3.70 -24.66 -6.82
C ARG A 467 3.07 -25.81 -6.04
N GLY A 468 1.97 -25.55 -5.34
CA GLY A 468 1.16 -26.54 -4.63
C GLY A 468 -0.26 -26.04 -4.42
N ASP A 469 -0.88 -26.49 -3.33
CA ASP A 469 -2.20 -26.05 -2.91
C ASP A 469 -2.17 -24.63 -2.37
N PRO A 470 -3.01 -23.72 -2.89
CA PRO A 470 -2.89 -22.30 -2.63
C PRO A 470 -3.52 -21.86 -1.29
N CYS A 471 -3.10 -22.48 -0.19
CA CYS A 471 -3.59 -22.21 1.15
C CYS A 471 -2.57 -21.50 2.06
N ALA A 472 -2.96 -20.36 2.62
CA ALA A 472 -2.11 -19.59 3.53
C ALA A 472 -2.25 -20.01 5.00
N VAL A 473 -3.37 -20.62 5.37
CA VAL A 473 -3.65 -21.11 6.74
C VAL A 473 -4.17 -22.54 6.64
N VAL A 474 -3.37 -23.51 7.06
CA VAL A 474 -3.64 -24.94 6.98
C VAL A 474 -3.89 -25.51 8.35
N ALA A 475 -4.96 -26.29 8.49
CA ALA A 475 -5.28 -27.03 9.71
C ALA A 475 -5.34 -28.54 9.44
N VAL A 476 -4.48 -29.30 10.10
CA VAL A 476 -4.48 -30.76 10.09
C VAL A 476 -5.16 -31.23 11.37
N ASN A 477 -6.28 -31.96 11.23
CA ASN A 477 -6.96 -32.59 12.36
C ASN A 477 -6.80 -34.11 12.25
N CYS A 478 -5.94 -34.69 13.10
CA CYS A 478 -5.57 -36.11 13.03
C CYS A 478 -6.78 -37.03 13.25
N GLN A 479 -7.61 -36.75 14.25
CA GLN A 479 -8.82 -37.52 14.55
C GLN A 479 -9.81 -37.54 13.37
N HIS A 480 -10.09 -36.39 12.76
CA HIS A 480 -10.98 -36.29 11.60
C HIS A 480 -10.41 -36.99 10.36
N ARG A 481 -9.08 -37.14 10.28
CA ARG A 481 -8.42 -37.88 9.20
C ARG A 481 -8.24 -39.38 9.49
N GLY A 482 -8.51 -39.82 10.72
CA GLY A 482 -8.36 -41.22 11.12
C GLY A 482 -6.90 -41.67 11.25
N PHE A 483 -5.98 -40.75 11.54
CA PHE A 483 -4.57 -41.07 11.80
C PHE A 483 -4.11 -40.50 13.15
N ALA A 484 -2.99 -40.98 13.68
CA ALA A 484 -2.56 -40.68 15.06
C ALA A 484 -1.69 -39.41 15.18
N GLY A 485 -0.96 -39.08 14.11
CA GLY A 485 -0.06 -37.93 14.04
C GLY A 485 1.41 -38.31 13.87
N HIS A 486 1.70 -39.54 13.44
CA HIS A 486 3.06 -39.99 13.20
C HIS A 486 3.74 -39.19 12.10
N ARG A 487 5.08 -39.20 12.11
CA ARG A 487 5.89 -38.36 11.22
C ARG A 487 5.50 -38.46 9.75
N ASP A 488 5.35 -39.68 9.25
CA ASP A 488 5.03 -39.94 7.84
C ASP A 488 3.60 -39.49 7.49
N GLU A 489 2.65 -39.62 8.42
CA GLU A 489 1.26 -39.18 8.25
C GLU A 489 1.18 -37.66 8.11
N ILE A 490 1.89 -36.93 8.98
CA ILE A 490 1.96 -35.46 8.93
C ILE A 490 2.75 -35.00 7.70
N GLU A 491 3.83 -35.68 7.34
CA GLU A 491 4.60 -35.37 6.14
C GLU A 491 3.76 -35.55 4.87
N ASP A 492 2.96 -36.60 4.80
CA ASP A 492 2.04 -36.87 3.70
C ASP A 492 0.88 -35.87 3.66
N ALA A 493 0.33 -35.53 4.83
CA ALA A 493 -0.70 -34.51 4.92
C ALA A 493 -0.20 -33.15 4.40
N LEU A 494 1.04 -32.78 4.72
CA LEU A 494 1.66 -31.53 4.28
C LEU A 494 2.31 -31.63 2.90
N ARG A 495 2.15 -32.75 2.17
CA ARG A 495 2.85 -32.97 0.91
C ARG A 495 2.44 -31.98 -0.19
N GLY A 496 1.14 -31.70 -0.27
CA GLY A 496 0.53 -30.82 -1.27
C GLY A 496 0.60 -29.31 -0.94
N ALA A 497 0.87 -28.95 0.32
CA ALA A 497 0.87 -27.56 0.75
C ALA A 497 1.97 -26.73 0.05
N ASP A 498 1.60 -25.55 -0.47
CA ASP A 498 2.55 -24.64 -1.10
C ASP A 498 3.36 -23.87 -0.03
N ALA A 499 4.59 -24.33 0.16
CA ALA A 499 5.57 -23.75 1.08
C ALA A 499 5.81 -22.24 0.90
N SER A 500 5.58 -21.69 -0.30
CA SER A 500 5.86 -20.28 -0.61
C SER A 500 4.74 -19.32 -0.18
N ILE A 501 3.63 -19.85 0.32
CA ILE A 501 2.46 -19.07 0.76
C ILE A 501 1.90 -19.51 2.11
N LEU A 502 2.23 -20.72 2.58
CA LEU A 502 1.77 -21.23 3.86
C LEU A 502 2.37 -20.39 5.00
N GLN A 503 1.50 -19.69 5.73
CA GLN A 503 1.88 -18.75 6.78
C GLN A 503 1.42 -19.20 8.17
N ALA A 504 0.40 -20.06 8.26
CA ALA A 504 -0.02 -20.63 9.53
C ALA A 504 -0.27 -22.14 9.40
N LEU A 505 0.31 -22.91 10.34
CA LEU A 505 0.12 -24.35 10.46
C LEU A 505 -0.53 -24.66 11.81
N LEU A 506 -1.69 -25.32 11.76
CA LEU A 506 -2.44 -25.75 12.92
C LEU A 506 -2.49 -27.29 12.94
N LEU A 507 -2.11 -27.92 14.05
CA LEU A 507 -2.15 -29.36 14.25
C LEU A 507 -3.05 -29.68 15.45
N HIS A 508 -4.13 -30.41 15.20
CA HIS A 508 -5.23 -30.61 16.15
C HIS A 508 -5.56 -32.09 16.33
N ASP A 509 -5.98 -32.45 17.56
CA ASP A 509 -6.58 -33.75 17.88
C ASP A 509 -5.68 -34.95 17.50
N CYS A 510 -4.36 -34.85 17.78
CA CYS A 510 -3.35 -35.85 17.42
C CYS A 510 -2.85 -36.61 18.66
N THR A 511 -3.07 -37.92 18.72
CA THR A 511 -2.74 -38.75 19.89
C THR A 511 -1.29 -39.22 19.95
N ALA A 512 -0.51 -39.04 18.88
CA ALA A 512 0.88 -39.47 18.79
C ALA A 512 1.68 -38.54 17.85
N LEU A 513 1.70 -37.23 18.16
CA LEU A 513 2.27 -36.22 17.26
C LEU A 513 3.80 -36.29 17.18
N GLU A 514 4.31 -36.49 15.97
CA GLU A 514 5.73 -36.41 15.63
C GLU A 514 5.94 -35.41 14.48
N LEU A 515 6.76 -34.39 14.72
CA LEU A 515 6.91 -33.29 13.75
C LEU A 515 7.94 -33.59 12.65
N PRO A 516 7.54 -33.56 11.37
CA PRO A 516 8.41 -33.96 10.26
C PRO A 516 9.41 -32.88 9.86
N SER A 517 10.52 -33.31 9.24
CA SER A 517 11.57 -32.40 8.72
C SER A 517 11.07 -31.43 7.65
N ARG A 518 9.92 -31.72 7.02
CA ARG A 518 9.26 -30.84 6.05
C ARG A 518 8.98 -29.44 6.59
N LEU A 519 8.82 -29.26 7.90
CA LEU A 519 8.67 -27.94 8.52
C LEU A 519 9.78 -26.97 8.08
N GLN A 520 11.01 -27.45 7.88
CA GLN A 520 12.17 -26.65 7.42
C GLN A 520 11.99 -25.97 6.06
N ARG A 521 11.04 -26.44 5.23
CA ARG A 521 10.75 -25.89 3.92
C ARG A 521 9.66 -24.82 3.96
N LEU A 522 8.98 -24.66 5.08
CA LEU A 522 7.85 -23.75 5.22
C LEU A 522 8.33 -22.35 5.60
N GLU A 523 9.10 -21.73 4.69
CA GLU A 523 9.85 -20.48 4.93
C GLU A 523 8.97 -19.28 5.30
N MET A 524 7.70 -19.31 4.90
CA MET A 524 6.73 -18.24 5.14
C MET A 524 5.95 -18.39 6.44
N LEU A 525 6.25 -19.38 7.29
CA LEU A 525 5.53 -19.58 8.55
C LEU A 525 5.65 -18.34 9.45
N VAL A 526 4.49 -17.87 9.90
CA VAL A 526 4.29 -16.80 10.88
C VAL A 526 3.71 -17.38 12.18
N TYR A 527 2.91 -18.44 12.08
CA TYR A 527 2.09 -18.97 13.17
C TYR A 527 2.11 -20.49 13.19
N VAL A 528 2.31 -21.08 14.38
CA VAL A 528 2.20 -22.53 14.61
C VAL A 528 1.32 -22.77 15.84
N GLU A 529 0.34 -23.67 15.71
CA GLU A 529 -0.59 -24.01 16.77
C GLU A 529 -0.72 -25.52 16.95
N LEU A 530 -0.65 -25.96 18.20
CA LEU A 530 -0.89 -27.34 18.64
C LEU A 530 -2.05 -27.33 19.64
N VAL A 531 -3.11 -28.09 19.36
CA VAL A 531 -4.32 -28.14 20.20
C VAL A 531 -4.79 -29.57 20.39
N ASP A 532 -4.98 -29.99 21.65
CA ASP A 532 -5.44 -31.35 21.97
C ASP A 532 -4.51 -32.41 21.36
N VAL A 533 -3.21 -32.30 21.64
CA VAL A 533 -2.21 -33.22 21.09
C VAL A 533 -1.36 -33.87 22.16
N THR A 534 -0.97 -35.12 21.94
CA THR A 534 0.10 -35.77 22.70
C THR A 534 1.39 -35.69 21.90
N LEU A 535 2.33 -34.84 22.35
CA LEU A 535 3.59 -34.61 21.62
C LEU A 535 4.61 -35.70 21.97
N LEU A 536 4.99 -36.52 20.99
CA LEU A 536 6.00 -37.56 21.16
C LEU A 536 7.40 -37.06 20.79
N GLU A 537 7.54 -36.36 19.67
CA GLU A 537 8.84 -35.93 19.18
C GLU A 537 8.77 -34.60 18.41
N TRP A 538 9.67 -33.67 18.77
CA TRP A 538 9.99 -32.48 17.97
C TRP A 538 11.52 -32.35 17.82
N PRO A 539 12.12 -33.14 16.91
CA PRO A 539 13.56 -33.22 16.78
C PRO A 539 14.16 -31.94 16.18
N LEU A 540 15.49 -31.80 16.32
CA LEU A 540 16.25 -30.71 15.69
C LEU A 540 16.11 -30.70 14.15
N ALA A 541 15.88 -31.86 13.52
CA ALA A 541 15.65 -31.96 12.09
C ALA A 541 14.38 -31.21 11.63
N SER A 542 13.40 -31.01 12.52
CA SER A 542 12.19 -30.21 12.29
C SER A 542 12.19 -28.89 13.08
N ALA A 543 13.39 -28.41 13.45
CA ALA A 543 13.54 -27.16 14.18
C ALA A 543 13.09 -25.92 13.41
N LEU A 544 12.39 -25.03 14.08
CA LEU A 544 12.00 -23.73 13.54
C LEU A 544 13.13 -22.72 13.74
N GLU A 545 14.10 -22.72 12.83
CA GLU A 545 15.27 -21.84 12.89
C GLU A 545 14.97 -20.43 12.33
N PRO A 546 15.48 -19.34 12.93
CA PRO A 546 15.26 -17.97 12.45
C PRO A 546 15.81 -17.71 11.04
N THR A 547 16.85 -18.43 10.64
CA THR A 547 17.46 -18.34 9.31
C THR A 547 16.54 -18.88 8.22
N ARG A 548 15.72 -19.89 8.54
CA ARG A 548 14.79 -20.54 7.62
C ARG A 548 13.35 -20.03 7.76
N HIS A 549 12.99 -19.58 8.96
CA HIS A 549 11.65 -19.08 9.31
C HIS A 549 11.76 -17.63 9.82
N PRO A 550 12.20 -16.67 9.00
CA PRO A 550 12.44 -15.29 9.42
C PRO A 550 11.16 -14.56 9.86
N HIS A 551 10.00 -15.08 9.47
CA HIS A 551 8.69 -14.52 9.75
C HIS A 551 7.97 -15.18 10.94
N LEU A 552 8.54 -16.23 11.53
CA LEU A 552 7.88 -16.94 12.62
C LEU A 552 7.77 -16.04 13.85
N ALA A 553 6.52 -15.78 14.26
CA ALA A 553 6.23 -14.83 15.33
C ALA A 553 5.41 -15.46 16.47
N HIS A 554 4.54 -16.43 16.17
CA HIS A 554 3.59 -16.96 17.15
C HIS A 554 3.65 -18.47 17.23
N VAL A 555 3.73 -18.97 18.46
CA VAL A 555 3.56 -20.39 18.77
C VAL A 555 2.54 -20.54 19.90
N VAL A 556 1.55 -21.40 19.69
CA VAL A 556 0.42 -21.59 20.61
C VAL A 556 0.24 -23.07 20.91
N PHE A 557 0.29 -23.43 22.19
CA PHE A 557 0.07 -24.77 22.71
C PHE A 557 -1.13 -24.75 23.66
N VAL A 558 -2.11 -25.61 23.38
CA VAL A 558 -3.33 -25.74 24.20
C VAL A 558 -3.59 -27.22 24.41
N ARG A 559 -3.56 -27.68 25.67
CA ARG A 559 -3.69 -29.11 26.02
C ARG A 559 -2.72 -29.99 25.22
N VAL A 560 -1.43 -29.71 25.39
CA VAL A 560 -0.34 -30.51 24.82
C VAL A 560 0.23 -31.42 25.90
N ASP A 561 -0.04 -32.73 25.78
CA ASP A 561 0.47 -33.73 26.71
C ASP A 561 1.95 -34.05 26.45
N ASN A 562 2.64 -34.59 27.47
CA ASN A 562 4.07 -34.91 27.47
C ASN A 562 5.03 -33.72 27.24
N LEU A 563 4.56 -32.49 27.48
CA LEU A 563 5.34 -31.26 27.32
C LEU A 563 6.21 -30.92 28.55
N THR A 564 7.07 -31.84 29.01
CA THR A 564 7.88 -31.63 30.24
C THR A 564 8.80 -30.39 30.16
N THR A 565 9.28 -30.05 28.96
CA THR A 565 10.02 -28.82 28.67
C THR A 565 9.68 -28.30 27.28
N VAL A 566 10.11 -27.08 26.96
CA VAL A 566 9.95 -26.54 25.61
C VAL A 566 10.75 -27.39 24.61
N PRO A 567 10.13 -27.89 23.53
CA PRO A 567 10.76 -28.87 22.66
C PRO A 567 11.99 -28.31 21.93
N LEU A 568 13.01 -29.16 21.69
CA LEU A 568 14.27 -28.77 21.06
C LEU A 568 14.08 -28.08 19.70
N GLY A 569 13.10 -28.53 18.91
CA GLY A 569 12.78 -27.90 17.64
C GLY A 569 12.25 -26.47 17.75
N LEU A 570 11.80 -26.02 18.92
CA LEU A 570 11.36 -24.64 19.15
C LEU A 570 12.48 -23.72 19.68
N VAL A 571 13.54 -24.30 20.25
CA VAL A 571 14.59 -23.57 20.98
C VAL A 571 15.38 -22.54 20.16
N PRO A 572 15.58 -22.63 18.82
CA PRO A 572 16.23 -21.55 18.08
C PRO A 572 15.30 -20.39 17.70
N ALA A 573 13.98 -20.48 17.90
CA ALA A 573 13.03 -19.51 17.35
C ALA A 573 13.07 -18.12 18.03
N SER A 574 12.97 -17.06 17.23
CA SER A 574 12.86 -15.68 17.70
C SER A 574 11.40 -15.23 17.69
N LEU A 575 10.66 -15.59 18.73
CA LEU A 575 9.20 -15.39 18.79
C LEU A 575 8.81 -14.00 19.30
N GLN A 576 7.61 -13.59 18.90
CA GLN A 576 6.92 -12.41 19.41
C GLN A 576 5.88 -12.81 20.45
N ALA A 577 5.26 -13.96 20.25
CA ALA A 577 4.32 -14.57 21.18
C ALA A 577 4.59 -16.07 21.36
N LEU A 578 4.62 -16.50 22.62
CA LEU A 578 4.58 -17.90 23.02
C LEU A 578 3.44 -18.08 24.04
N GLN A 579 2.50 -18.96 23.74
CA GLN A 579 1.32 -19.20 24.55
C GLN A 579 1.24 -20.68 24.89
N LEU A 580 1.23 -21.02 26.17
CA LEU A 580 1.07 -22.36 26.70
C LEU A 580 -0.13 -22.35 27.65
N TYR A 581 -1.07 -23.25 27.38
CA TYR A 581 -2.32 -23.33 28.13
C TYR A 581 -2.66 -24.79 28.43
N GLU A 582 -3.00 -25.11 29.68
CA GLU A 582 -3.41 -26.47 30.09
C GLU A 582 -2.43 -27.56 29.63
N SER A 583 -1.14 -27.24 29.51
CA SER A 583 -0.11 -28.14 29.00
C SER A 583 0.90 -28.37 30.12
N PRO A 584 1.00 -29.60 30.68
CA PRO A 584 1.85 -29.85 31.84
C PRO A 584 3.31 -29.51 31.50
N LEU A 585 3.91 -28.61 32.28
CA LEU A 585 5.28 -28.12 32.09
C LEU A 585 6.01 -28.13 33.43
N ASP A 586 7.10 -28.88 33.53
CA ASP A 586 7.88 -28.98 34.78
C ASP A 586 8.69 -27.70 35.03
N ALA A 587 9.33 -27.20 33.96
CA ALA A 587 10.09 -25.97 33.99
C ALA A 587 10.18 -25.33 32.61
N LEU A 588 10.29 -24.00 32.60
CA LEU A 588 10.64 -23.26 31.39
C LEU A 588 12.06 -23.64 30.92
N PRO A 589 12.35 -23.52 29.62
CA PRO A 589 13.65 -23.88 29.06
C PRO A 589 14.76 -22.99 29.61
N THR A 590 15.89 -23.61 29.95
CA THR A 590 17.08 -22.91 30.43
C THR A 590 18.19 -22.85 29.39
N GLY A 591 18.12 -23.54 28.24
CA GLY A 591 19.25 -23.58 27.31
C GLY A 591 19.67 -22.20 26.77
N ASP A 592 20.98 -22.00 26.55
CA ASP A 592 21.55 -20.71 26.11
C ASP A 592 21.03 -20.21 24.75
N ARG A 593 20.44 -21.12 23.96
CA ARG A 593 19.81 -20.84 22.67
C ARG A 593 18.38 -20.31 22.80
N TRP A 594 17.69 -20.62 23.90
CA TRP A 594 16.33 -20.16 24.10
C TRP A 594 16.32 -18.64 24.32
N ARG A 595 15.34 -17.99 23.72
CA ARG A 595 15.05 -16.57 23.92
C ARG A 595 13.57 -16.44 24.27
N PRO A 596 13.22 -15.74 25.35
CA PRO A 596 11.83 -15.42 25.65
C PRO A 596 11.23 -14.58 24.51
N PRO A 597 9.90 -14.68 24.28
CA PRO A 597 9.24 -13.86 23.29
C PRO A 597 9.28 -12.37 23.68
N GLN A 598 9.26 -11.48 22.68
CA GLN A 598 9.38 -10.04 22.90
C GLN A 598 8.08 -9.36 23.36
N GLN A 599 6.90 -9.85 22.96
CA GLN A 599 5.62 -9.19 23.24
C GLN A 599 4.80 -9.94 24.29
N LEU A 600 4.62 -11.25 24.10
CA LEU A 600 3.63 -12.03 24.84
C LEU A 600 4.22 -13.37 25.28
N LEU A 601 4.24 -13.61 26.60
CA LEU A 601 4.47 -14.93 27.17
C LEU A 601 3.29 -15.28 28.07
N LEU A 602 2.51 -16.29 27.66
CA LEU A 602 1.43 -16.85 28.48
C LEU A 602 1.80 -18.28 28.84
N VAL A 603 1.82 -18.59 30.13
CA VAL A 603 2.02 -19.94 30.65
C VAL A 603 0.96 -20.17 31.72
N GLU A 604 -0.23 -20.55 31.28
CA GLU A 604 -1.42 -20.60 32.13
C GLU A 604 -1.86 -22.05 32.37
N SER A 605 -2.23 -22.37 33.62
CA SER A 605 -2.72 -23.70 33.99
C SER A 605 -1.79 -24.85 33.59
N CYS A 606 -0.47 -24.62 33.62
CA CYS A 606 0.55 -25.60 33.19
C CYS A 606 1.12 -26.42 34.37
N GLY A 607 0.69 -26.15 35.60
CA GLY A 607 1.14 -26.86 36.80
C GLY A 607 2.50 -26.40 37.35
N LEU A 608 3.00 -25.23 36.95
CA LEU A 608 4.28 -24.72 37.42
C LEU A 608 4.28 -24.51 38.94
N THR A 609 5.22 -25.13 39.65
CA THR A 609 5.38 -24.99 41.11
C THR A 609 6.49 -24.00 41.48
N ALA A 610 7.47 -23.80 40.60
CA ALA A 610 8.55 -22.85 40.76
C ALA A 610 8.94 -22.24 39.40
N LEU A 611 9.54 -21.04 39.44
CA LEU A 611 10.13 -20.40 38.27
C LEU A 611 11.59 -20.81 38.08
N LEU A 612 12.15 -20.48 36.91
CA LEU A 612 13.54 -20.75 36.53
C LEU A 612 14.55 -20.38 37.65
N PRO A 613 15.74 -20.99 37.69
CA PRO A 613 16.83 -20.54 38.56
C PRO A 613 17.12 -19.04 38.37
N PRO A 614 17.58 -18.31 39.41
CA PRO A 614 17.72 -16.86 39.40
C PRO A 614 18.48 -16.29 38.19
N SER A 615 19.48 -17.01 37.69
CA SER A 615 20.31 -16.62 36.54
C SER A 615 19.54 -16.55 35.21
N LYS A 616 18.35 -17.16 35.12
CA LYS A 616 17.52 -17.22 33.91
C LYS A 616 16.12 -16.65 34.13
N THR A 617 15.68 -16.47 35.38
CA THR A 617 14.39 -15.83 35.69
C THR A 617 14.30 -14.39 35.19
N ALA A 618 15.42 -13.66 35.18
CA ALA A 618 15.48 -12.30 34.66
C ALA A 618 15.09 -12.22 33.17
N LEU A 619 15.17 -13.33 32.42
CA LEU A 619 14.71 -13.37 31.03
C LEU A 619 13.17 -13.28 30.93
N LEU A 620 12.43 -13.65 31.97
CA LEU A 620 10.97 -13.52 31.99
C LEU A 620 10.50 -12.06 32.19
N ALA A 621 11.43 -11.12 32.40
CA ALA A 621 11.18 -9.69 32.41
C ALA A 621 11.08 -9.08 30.99
N THR A 622 11.48 -9.80 29.93
CA THR A 622 11.50 -9.25 28.57
C THR A 622 10.13 -9.06 27.89
N PRO A 623 9.12 -9.94 28.04
CA PRO A 623 7.86 -9.78 27.32
C PRO A 623 7.05 -8.62 27.90
N ARG A 624 6.34 -7.88 27.04
CA ARG A 624 5.45 -6.79 27.47
C ARG A 624 4.24 -7.29 28.25
N ILE A 625 3.75 -8.48 27.92
CA ILE A 625 2.64 -9.13 28.61
C ILE A 625 3.15 -10.48 29.12
N LEU A 626 3.06 -10.67 30.44
CA LEU A 626 3.40 -11.90 31.12
C LEU A 626 2.17 -12.42 31.87
N SER A 627 1.74 -13.65 31.56
CA SER A 627 0.75 -14.36 32.36
C SER A 627 1.30 -15.68 32.85
N LEU A 628 1.17 -15.89 34.16
CA LEU A 628 1.51 -17.13 34.85
C LEU A 628 0.28 -17.66 35.60
N ALA A 629 -0.93 -17.34 35.13
CA ALA A 629 -2.17 -17.60 35.83
C ALA A 629 -2.46 -19.11 36.00
N GLY A 630 -3.15 -19.49 37.07
CA GLY A 630 -3.64 -20.85 37.30
C GLY A 630 -2.55 -21.90 37.53
N ASN A 631 -1.34 -21.50 37.91
CA ASN A 631 -0.27 -22.41 38.29
C ASN A 631 -0.24 -22.65 39.81
N ALA A 632 0.79 -23.32 40.31
CA ALA A 632 0.97 -23.67 41.72
C ALA A 632 2.10 -22.86 42.38
N LEU A 633 2.32 -21.61 41.95
CA LEU A 633 3.39 -20.76 42.47
C LEU A 633 3.04 -20.23 43.87
N SER A 634 3.80 -20.61 44.88
CA SER A 634 3.64 -20.10 46.25
C SER A 634 4.49 -18.85 46.53
N THR A 635 5.61 -18.70 45.84
CA THR A 635 6.52 -17.54 45.92
C THR A 635 7.03 -17.14 44.54
N LEU A 636 7.50 -15.89 44.43
CA LEU A 636 8.17 -15.38 43.22
C LEU A 636 9.65 -15.11 43.55
N PRO A 637 10.59 -15.31 42.62
CA PRO A 637 11.98 -14.95 42.82
C PRO A 637 12.21 -13.45 42.61
N THR A 638 13.07 -12.84 43.42
CA THR A 638 13.49 -11.42 43.29
C THR A 638 14.10 -11.13 41.92
N ALA A 639 14.79 -12.10 41.33
CA ALA A 639 15.41 -11.99 40.00
C ALA A 639 14.41 -11.69 38.86
N LEU A 640 13.12 -11.98 39.04
CA LEU A 640 12.08 -11.59 38.08
C LEU A 640 11.91 -10.07 38.00
N PHE A 641 12.10 -9.38 39.14
CA PHE A 641 11.84 -7.95 39.31
C PHE A 641 13.12 -7.11 39.29
N ASN A 642 14.26 -7.69 39.66
CA ASN A 642 15.55 -6.98 39.74
C ASN A 642 16.35 -7.06 38.43
N ALA A 643 15.67 -7.24 37.30
CA ALA A 643 16.30 -7.11 35.99
C ALA A 643 16.82 -5.67 35.79
N SER A 644 17.85 -5.50 34.96
CA SER A 644 18.40 -4.18 34.62
C SER A 644 18.22 -3.91 33.12
N PRO A 645 17.40 -2.92 32.73
CA PRO A 645 16.54 -2.06 33.57
C PRO A 645 15.39 -2.82 34.24
N PRO A 646 14.75 -2.25 35.30
CA PRO A 646 13.58 -2.86 35.94
C PRO A 646 12.47 -3.18 34.92
N PRO A 647 11.74 -4.30 35.11
CA PRO A 647 10.69 -4.70 34.17
C PRO A 647 9.55 -3.69 34.13
N GLU A 648 9.05 -3.47 32.91
CA GLU A 648 7.88 -2.64 32.63
C GLU A 648 6.84 -3.45 31.83
N TRP A 649 5.90 -4.06 32.54
CA TRP A 649 4.83 -4.82 31.92
C TRP A 649 3.66 -3.93 31.51
N HIS A 650 3.06 -4.22 30.38
CA HIS A 650 1.70 -3.77 30.09
C HIS A 650 0.69 -4.54 30.94
N ALA A 651 0.84 -5.86 31.02
CA ALA A 651 0.03 -6.71 31.88
C ALA A 651 0.88 -7.79 32.54
N LEU A 652 0.74 -7.91 33.86
CA LEU A 652 1.26 -9.00 34.67
C LEU A 652 0.06 -9.71 35.32
N VAL A 653 -0.16 -10.96 34.93
CA VAL A 653 -1.30 -11.78 35.39
C VAL A 653 -0.76 -12.94 36.22
N LEU A 654 -1.12 -12.97 37.50
CA LEU A 654 -0.67 -13.98 38.47
C LEU A 654 -1.85 -14.72 39.12
N SER A 655 -3.06 -14.49 38.62
CA SER A 655 -4.29 -15.00 39.22
C SER A 655 -4.31 -16.52 39.39
N GLY A 656 -4.95 -17.03 40.43
CA GLY A 656 -5.09 -18.47 40.66
C GLY A 656 -3.82 -19.19 41.09
N ASN A 657 -2.83 -18.45 41.58
CA ASN A 657 -1.65 -19.02 42.24
C ASN A 657 -1.75 -18.87 43.77
N PRO A 658 -1.25 -19.84 44.55
CA PRO A 658 -1.24 -19.79 46.02
C PRO A 658 -0.17 -18.83 46.60
N LEU A 659 0.00 -17.65 45.99
CA LEU A 659 0.99 -16.64 46.38
C LEU A 659 0.65 -16.06 47.76
N THR A 660 1.57 -16.16 48.71
CA THR A 660 1.37 -15.67 50.09
C THR A 660 2.09 -14.36 50.40
N SER A 661 3.20 -14.08 49.72
CA SER A 661 3.99 -12.86 49.92
C SER A 661 4.69 -12.38 48.64
N TRP A 662 5.01 -11.09 48.61
CA TRP A 662 5.91 -10.53 47.61
C TRP A 662 7.37 -10.69 48.05
N PRO A 663 8.32 -10.76 47.11
CA PRO A 663 9.74 -10.71 47.45
C PRO A 663 10.15 -9.34 47.98
N ASP A 664 11.16 -9.30 48.83
CA ASP A 664 11.70 -8.06 49.38
C ASP A 664 12.47 -7.26 48.32
N ASP A 665 12.50 -5.94 48.48
CA ASP A 665 13.29 -4.99 47.67
C ASP A 665 13.07 -5.09 46.14
N ILE A 666 11.83 -5.36 45.71
CA ILE A 666 11.46 -5.38 44.29
C ILE A 666 11.04 -4.01 43.77
N VAL A 667 11.40 -3.69 42.53
CA VAL A 667 10.94 -2.49 41.81
C VAL A 667 10.49 -2.89 40.42
N PHE A 668 9.26 -2.56 40.04
CA PHE A 668 8.75 -2.84 38.70
C PHE A 668 7.59 -1.92 38.30
N GLY A 669 7.33 -1.85 36.99
CA GLY A 669 6.14 -1.20 36.45
C GLY A 669 5.16 -2.22 35.89
N ALA A 670 3.87 -2.04 36.17
CA ALA A 670 2.81 -2.76 35.47
C ALA A 670 1.60 -1.86 35.26
N THR A 671 1.18 -1.66 33.99
CA THR A 671 -0.08 -0.95 33.71
C THR A 671 -1.27 -1.75 34.23
N ARG A 672 -1.24 -3.08 34.06
CA ARG A 672 -2.27 -3.98 34.58
C ARG A 672 -1.69 -5.08 35.43
N LEU A 673 -2.12 -5.14 36.69
CA LEU A 673 -1.71 -6.17 37.63
C LEU A 673 -2.95 -6.99 38.03
N VAL A 674 -2.98 -8.28 37.72
CA VAL A 674 -4.15 -9.13 37.99
C VAL A 674 -3.76 -10.22 38.99
N LEU A 675 -4.42 -10.20 40.16
CA LEU A 675 -4.06 -10.96 41.37
C LEU A 675 -5.26 -11.73 41.96
N SER A 676 -6.29 -11.99 41.16
CA SER A 676 -7.47 -12.72 41.62
C SER A 676 -7.12 -14.14 42.08
N ASP A 677 -7.82 -14.66 43.08
CA ASP A 677 -7.61 -16.00 43.62
C ASP A 677 -6.16 -16.23 44.13
N THR A 678 -5.57 -15.21 44.77
CA THR A 678 -4.26 -15.27 45.45
C THR A 678 -4.40 -15.07 46.95
N GLN A 679 -3.40 -15.50 47.74
CA GLN A 679 -3.36 -15.37 49.20
C GLN A 679 -2.59 -14.12 49.69
N LEU A 680 -2.41 -13.14 48.80
CA LEU A 680 -1.74 -11.89 49.12
C LEU A 680 -2.63 -11.01 50.02
N THR A 681 -2.02 -10.29 50.95
CA THR A 681 -2.72 -9.38 51.88
C THR A 681 -2.39 -7.90 51.63
N ALA A 682 -1.35 -7.61 50.86
CA ALA A 682 -0.95 -6.25 50.52
C ALA A 682 -0.39 -6.16 49.09
N LEU A 683 -0.48 -4.97 48.50
CA LEU A 683 0.18 -4.63 47.23
C LEU A 683 1.70 -4.47 47.44
N PRO A 684 2.52 -4.78 46.42
CA PRO A 684 3.97 -4.64 46.51
C PRO A 684 4.36 -3.16 46.55
N ARG A 685 5.22 -2.77 47.50
CA ARG A 685 5.60 -1.35 47.73
C ARG A 685 6.34 -0.71 46.55
N GLY A 686 7.13 -1.49 45.81
CA GLY A 686 7.90 -1.00 44.66
C GLY A 686 7.20 -1.11 43.31
N TRP A 687 5.89 -1.42 43.28
CA TRP A 687 5.12 -1.41 42.05
C TRP A 687 4.72 0.01 41.63
N THR A 688 4.86 0.29 40.34
CA THR A 688 4.42 1.54 39.72
C THR A 688 3.32 1.28 38.67
N PRO A 689 2.18 2.00 38.71
CA PRO A 689 1.04 1.76 37.82
C PRO A 689 1.23 2.34 36.41
N ARG A 690 2.28 3.13 36.16
CA ARG A 690 2.51 3.80 34.88
C ARG A 690 3.73 3.22 34.17
N THR A 691 3.49 2.41 33.16
CA THR A 691 4.50 2.00 32.17
C THR A 691 4.25 2.70 30.83
N PRO A 692 5.22 2.75 29.90
CA PRO A 692 4.98 3.22 28.54
C PRO A 692 3.78 2.46 27.98
N ARG A 693 2.73 3.19 27.61
CA ARG A 693 1.50 2.60 27.06
C ARG A 693 1.91 1.72 25.87
N LEU A 694 1.28 0.53 25.75
CA LEU A 694 1.30 -0.15 24.47
C LEU A 694 0.84 0.86 23.41
N PRO A 695 1.50 0.90 22.24
CA PRO A 695 1.10 1.88 21.25
C PRO A 695 -0.38 1.65 20.94
N VAL A 696 -1.19 2.70 21.12
CA VAL A 696 -2.63 2.63 20.87
C VAL A 696 -2.85 3.19 19.48
N LEU A 697 -3.48 2.41 18.60
CA LEU A 697 -3.97 2.94 17.34
C LEU A 697 -4.95 4.09 17.63
N TRP A 698 -4.61 5.31 17.20
CA TRP A 698 -5.40 6.54 17.35
C TRP A 698 -6.83 6.50 16.76
N VAL A 699 -7.25 5.38 16.20
CA VAL A 699 -8.58 5.16 15.60
C VAL A 699 -9.63 4.72 16.65
N SER A 700 -9.21 4.34 17.86
CA SER A 700 -10.12 4.03 18.98
C SER A 700 -9.97 5.07 20.09
N THR A 701 -10.92 5.99 20.19
CA THR A 701 -11.03 6.95 21.30
C THR A 701 -11.62 6.33 22.57
N THR A 702 -11.90 5.03 22.62
CA THR A 702 -12.81 4.48 23.64
C THR A 702 -12.24 3.46 24.60
N ALA A 703 -10.94 3.20 24.63
CA ALA A 703 -10.40 2.38 25.73
C ALA A 703 -8.95 2.71 26.06
N VAL A 704 -8.73 3.85 26.72
CA VAL A 704 -7.64 3.89 27.70
C VAL A 704 -8.07 2.92 28.79
N SER A 705 -7.58 1.67 28.75
CA SER A 705 -7.74 0.78 29.90
C SER A 705 -7.09 1.48 31.09
N PRO A 706 -7.83 1.75 32.18
CA PRO A 706 -7.28 2.41 33.34
C PRO A 706 -6.12 1.56 33.86
N SER A 707 -5.01 2.21 34.25
CA SER A 707 -3.95 1.53 34.98
C SER A 707 -4.48 1.10 36.34
N GLY A 708 -4.29 -0.16 36.73
CA GLY A 708 -4.86 -0.64 37.99
C GLY A 708 -4.44 -2.04 38.40
N VAL A 709 -4.91 -2.41 39.58
CA VAL A 709 -4.87 -3.77 40.12
C VAL A 709 -6.28 -4.34 40.08
N TRP A 710 -6.38 -5.59 39.65
CA TRP A 710 -7.62 -6.35 39.58
C TRP A 710 -7.49 -7.57 40.48
N ALA A 711 -8.43 -7.71 41.42
CA ALA A 711 -8.48 -8.85 42.31
C ALA A 711 -9.93 -9.28 42.56
N ALA A 712 -10.14 -10.57 42.75
CA ALA A 712 -11.35 -11.19 43.26
C ALA A 712 -10.94 -12.38 44.12
N ASN A 713 -11.75 -12.79 45.10
CA ASN A 713 -11.41 -13.93 45.97
C ASN A 713 -9.99 -13.87 46.56
N SER A 714 -9.55 -12.69 46.99
CA SER A 714 -8.23 -12.49 47.57
C SER A 714 -8.34 -11.71 48.88
N PRO A 715 -7.52 -12.01 49.90
CA PRO A 715 -7.46 -11.22 51.12
C PRO A 715 -7.17 -9.73 50.87
N LEU A 716 -6.52 -9.38 49.75
CA LEU A 716 -6.36 -8.01 49.25
C LEU A 716 -7.66 -7.19 49.24
N CYS A 717 -8.81 -7.83 49.01
CA CYS A 717 -10.12 -7.18 48.95
C CYS A 717 -10.81 -7.05 50.31
N SER A 718 -10.26 -7.67 51.36
CA SER A 718 -10.82 -7.65 52.72
C SER A 718 -10.11 -6.66 53.65
N THR A 719 -8.85 -6.34 53.35
CA THR A 719 -8.08 -5.34 54.09
C THR A 719 -8.56 -3.93 53.75
N SER A 720 -8.61 -3.03 54.74
CA SER A 720 -8.94 -1.61 54.60
C SER A 720 -7.91 -0.80 53.77
N SER A 721 -7.17 -1.45 52.88
CA SER A 721 -6.40 -0.88 51.77
C SER A 721 -7.28 -0.40 50.61
N ALA A 722 -8.58 -0.24 50.84
CA ALA A 722 -9.53 0.45 49.96
C ALA A 722 -9.13 1.91 49.64
N SER A 723 -8.02 2.42 50.20
CA SER A 723 -7.42 3.73 49.90
C SER A 723 -6.38 3.73 48.78
N ALA A 724 -5.97 2.57 48.23
CA ALA A 724 -5.15 2.57 47.02
C ALA A 724 -6.06 2.81 45.81
N ALA A 725 -6.13 4.06 45.32
CA ALA A 725 -6.99 4.51 44.20
C ALA A 725 -6.85 3.74 42.86
N ALA A 726 -6.08 2.66 42.84
CA ALA A 726 -5.80 1.78 41.70
C ALA A 726 -6.34 0.34 41.88
N LEU A 727 -6.82 -0.10 43.06
CA LEU A 727 -7.32 -1.47 43.27
C LEU A 727 -8.82 -1.59 42.95
N THR A 728 -9.18 -2.55 42.10
CA THR A 728 -10.55 -2.93 41.74
C THR A 728 -10.85 -4.33 42.24
N CYS A 729 -11.85 -4.45 43.12
CA CYS A 729 -12.32 -5.71 43.68
C CYS A 729 -13.71 -6.06 43.15
N ASP A 730 -13.79 -6.95 42.17
CA ASP A 730 -15.05 -7.42 41.55
C ASP A 730 -14.85 -8.79 40.88
N ASP A 731 -15.87 -9.63 40.82
CA ASP A 731 -15.84 -10.95 40.20
C ASP A 731 -15.58 -10.90 38.69
N ALA A 732 -16.01 -9.83 38.01
CA ALA A 732 -15.70 -9.59 36.59
C ALA A 732 -14.19 -9.52 36.32
N SER A 733 -13.38 -9.23 37.36
CA SER A 733 -11.92 -9.17 37.26
C SER A 733 -11.24 -10.54 37.12
N ARG A 734 -11.96 -11.64 37.42
CA ARG A 734 -11.43 -13.01 37.26
C ARG A 734 -11.16 -13.36 35.79
N GLU A 735 -11.98 -12.84 34.89
CA GLU A 735 -11.91 -13.12 33.45
C GLU A 735 -11.10 -12.08 32.67
N THR A 736 -10.83 -10.90 33.26
CA THR A 736 -10.01 -9.89 32.59
C THR A 736 -8.61 -10.41 32.34
N LEU A 737 -8.17 -10.38 31.07
CA LEU A 737 -6.81 -10.72 30.60
C LEU A 737 -6.35 -12.19 30.69
N ARG A 738 -7.19 -13.13 31.15
CA ARG A 738 -6.87 -14.57 30.98
C ARG A 738 -7.01 -14.98 29.51
N PHE A 739 -6.27 -16.01 29.08
CA PHE A 739 -6.45 -16.57 27.74
C PHE A 739 -7.93 -16.99 27.54
N PRO A 740 -8.64 -16.50 26.51
CA PRO A 740 -10.08 -16.69 26.38
C PRO A 740 -10.40 -18.06 25.76
N VAL A 741 -10.15 -19.15 26.49
CA VAL A 741 -10.28 -20.54 26.03
C VAL A 741 -11.63 -20.82 25.37
N ALA A 742 -12.72 -20.35 25.99
CA ALA A 742 -14.05 -20.57 25.46
C ALA A 742 -14.22 -19.97 24.06
N ARG A 743 -13.72 -18.72 23.85
CA ARG A 743 -13.74 -18.07 22.53
C ARG A 743 -12.79 -18.76 21.54
N PHE A 744 -11.62 -19.18 22.01
CA PHE A 744 -10.66 -19.93 21.23
C PHE A 744 -11.29 -21.23 20.69
N ARG A 745 -11.82 -22.08 21.58
CA ARG A 745 -12.46 -23.36 21.22
C ARG A 745 -13.65 -23.14 20.28
N LEU A 746 -14.57 -22.23 20.63
CA LEU A 746 -15.73 -21.91 19.79
C LEU A 746 -15.32 -21.51 18.36
N GLN A 747 -14.24 -20.74 18.20
CA GLN A 747 -13.75 -20.35 16.88
C GLN A 747 -13.23 -21.56 16.08
N ARG A 748 -12.49 -22.48 16.71
CA ARG A 748 -11.95 -23.68 16.05
C ARG A 748 -13.06 -24.69 15.72
N GLU A 749 -14.08 -24.79 16.56
CA GLU A 749 -15.28 -25.58 16.29
C GLU A 749 -16.08 -25.01 15.10
N GLN A 750 -16.22 -23.68 15.00
CA GLN A 750 -16.84 -23.02 13.86
C GLN A 750 -16.10 -23.27 12.54
N TRP A 751 -14.77 -23.41 12.59
CA TRP A 751 -13.95 -23.81 11.45
C TRP A 751 -14.05 -25.30 11.12
N GLY A 752 -14.71 -26.10 11.97
CA GLY A 752 -14.84 -27.54 11.80
C GLY A 752 -13.53 -28.30 12.01
N ILE A 753 -12.58 -27.71 12.75
CA ILE A 753 -11.23 -28.28 12.98
C ILE A 753 -10.99 -28.71 14.42
N ALA A 754 -11.96 -28.54 15.31
CA ALA A 754 -11.95 -29.10 16.66
C ALA A 754 -13.11 -30.09 16.80
N GLY A 755 -12.90 -31.19 17.53
CA GLY A 755 -13.98 -32.09 17.91
C GLY A 755 -15.09 -31.36 18.66
N LYS A 756 -16.36 -31.70 18.38
CA LYS A 756 -17.48 -31.26 19.24
C LYS A 756 -17.20 -31.82 20.65
N GLY A 757 -17.05 -30.92 21.61
CA GLY A 757 -16.51 -31.15 22.96
C GLY A 757 -16.61 -32.57 23.53
N ARG A 758 -15.49 -33.06 24.07
CA ARG A 758 -15.49 -34.08 25.12
C ARG A 758 -15.77 -33.44 26.47
#